data_AF-A0A5Y4A0K0-F1
#
_entry.id   AF-A0A5Y4A0K0-F1
#
_cell.length_a   1.000
_cell.length_b   1.000
_cell.length_c   1.000
_cell.angle_alpha   90.00
_cell.angle_beta   90.00
_cell.angle_gamma   90.00
#
_symmetry.space_group_name_H-M   'P 1'
#
loop_
_entity.id
_entity.type
_entity.pdbx_description
1 polymer ?
#
loop_
_entity_poly.entity_id
_entity_poly.type
_entity_poly.pdbx_seq_one_letter_code
_entity_poly.pdbx_strand_id
1 'polypeptide(L)'
;MTAKNGMADLNGNRISGSTTTGKGGVMLSGSNLTITNGTLTGMATTGNGSGVLMDGGSNFILDGAIVSGHAVDGSGISVNGTLEVNNGTQIAGDATGNGDGVAVTGNLQSRGGVSIKGSAGNGNGVSITGNTMLTNASVSGNSAAGYGVSIAGNLTAGSSTVLNGTSVTGDGLALSNTNVSGPVKLSGNSTSGNGVNMTGKVVLDQDVATNLIATSQSGSGLSLTDAVVNVVDSSGAPVTTPVDLSGTSVSGSGVMVAGSSTINTVTLNGTTTSDSDKGAGLTVSGALTVGDEISGLTGNTSGNAAGVVLDNATISVLTGQNLTINASSSGNGSAIKTRGDNYLTNITLHGSANDNGDAVSISGNVAGGMIVGSSSSAVGTAVNISGDTRLTDTSVSGDTVDGTGVAVTGDLTNVGSTSIVGRSTGSGSAVDLAGNVNGGSVSGTASGNGTGVVVSGNASVASVTIAGTTDTGKGIDVTGALTGDGSAVVSGTATGRGTGAAVSGRVNGGSLSGTSADGTGAEVSDGAKITGSTVAGSSVNGTGTTVSGNVSNDGVIRGSSGSGNGTSVSGNLSGTGSVSGQAHGNASGIVVSGRVNGGSLSGTSADGIGAEVSDNSSVLNAIISGDSDTGTGTRWGNGVTHNNVTINGNSTSGSGVDLDANTTLTNATVNGNTADGTGVAVTGNLVNAG
;
A
#
# COMPACT_ATOMS: atom_id res chain seq x y z
N MET A 1 -18.50 60.49 10.66
CA MET A 1 -18.14 61.56 9.68
C MET A 1 -18.84 61.28 8.37
N THR A 2 -19.41 62.28 7.71
CA THR A 2 -19.99 62.14 6.35
C THR A 2 -19.41 63.23 5.46
N ALA A 3 -18.66 62.90 4.41
CA ALA A 3 -18.01 63.88 3.54
C ALA A 3 -17.83 63.39 2.10
N LYS A 4 -17.83 64.31 1.12
CA LYS A 4 -17.44 64.04 -0.27
C LYS A 4 -16.07 64.70 -0.51
N ASN A 5 -15.01 63.90 -0.60
CA ASN A 5 -13.61 64.30 -0.53
C ASN A 5 -13.24 64.93 0.81
N GLY A 6 -13.30 64.14 1.88
CA GLY A 6 -13.00 64.59 3.24
C GLY A 6 -11.58 64.24 3.67
N MET A 7 -10.90 65.14 4.36
CA MET A 7 -9.64 64.85 5.08
C MET A 7 -9.81 65.24 6.54
N ALA A 8 -9.43 64.36 7.46
CA ALA A 8 -9.37 64.65 8.87
C ALA A 8 -8.00 64.20 9.42
N ASP A 9 -7.19 65.17 9.82
CA ASP A 9 -5.98 64.91 10.60
C ASP A 9 -6.31 64.96 12.08
N LEU A 10 -6.24 63.80 12.73
CA LEU A 10 -6.60 63.69 14.13
C LEU A 10 -5.48 64.22 15.04
N ASN A 11 -4.27 64.52 14.55
CA ASN A 11 -3.17 65.09 15.34
C ASN A 11 -2.91 64.34 16.67
N GLY A 12 -3.01 63.01 16.65
CA GLY A 12 -2.86 62.14 17.82
C GLY A 12 -4.12 62.00 18.69
N ASN A 13 -5.22 62.68 18.37
CA ASN A 13 -6.47 62.58 19.12
C ASN A 13 -7.17 61.23 18.95
N ARG A 14 -8.03 60.91 19.91
CA ARG A 14 -8.84 59.68 19.95
C ARG A 14 -10.33 59.97 19.76
N ILE A 15 -10.95 59.32 18.79
CA ILE A 15 -12.40 59.27 18.59
C ILE A 15 -12.89 57.90 19.07
N SER A 16 -13.87 57.89 19.97
CA SER A 16 -14.47 56.66 20.49
C SER A 16 -15.99 56.72 20.35
N GLY A 17 -16.62 55.61 19.96
CA GLY A 17 -18.08 55.49 19.88
C GLY A 17 -18.55 54.09 20.21
N SER A 18 -19.77 53.98 20.73
CA SER A 18 -20.40 52.72 21.13
C SER A 18 -21.87 52.71 20.75
N THR A 19 -22.38 51.54 20.35
CA THR A 19 -23.79 51.33 20.03
C THR A 19 -24.27 49.96 20.48
N THR A 20 -25.54 49.85 20.85
CA THR A 20 -26.18 48.57 21.18
C THR A 20 -26.87 47.94 19.98
N THR A 21 -27.48 48.73 19.09
CA THR A 21 -28.24 48.21 17.93
C THR A 21 -28.01 49.02 16.65
N GLY A 22 -27.17 50.04 16.71
CA GLY A 22 -26.83 50.88 15.57
C GLY A 22 -25.89 50.18 14.60
N LYS A 23 -25.79 50.73 13.38
CA LYS A 23 -24.99 50.15 12.29
C LYS A 23 -23.48 50.15 12.57
N GLY A 24 -22.99 51.07 13.40
CA GLY A 24 -21.58 51.18 13.74
C GLY A 24 -21.34 51.93 15.05
N GLY A 25 -20.37 51.51 15.87
CA GLY A 25 -19.91 52.27 17.04
C GLY A 25 -19.23 53.59 16.62
N VAL A 26 -18.34 53.51 15.63
CA VAL A 26 -17.82 54.66 14.88
C VAL A 26 -18.17 54.48 13.40
N MET A 27 -18.82 55.48 12.80
CA MET A 27 -19.21 55.44 11.39
C MET A 27 -18.48 56.53 10.58
N LEU A 28 -17.81 56.10 9.52
CA LEU A 28 -17.25 56.92 8.47
C LEU A 28 -18.06 56.69 7.20
N SER A 29 -18.54 57.76 6.57
CA SER A 29 -19.41 57.66 5.39
C SER A 29 -19.09 58.75 4.37
N GLY A 30 -19.47 58.50 3.12
CA GLY A 30 -19.15 59.38 1.99
C GLY A 30 -17.96 58.90 1.17
N SER A 31 -17.30 59.79 0.41
CA SER A 31 -16.32 59.38 -0.63
C SER A 31 -14.95 60.00 -0.47
N ASN A 32 -13.91 59.23 -0.79
CA ASN A 32 -12.49 59.65 -0.74
C ASN A 32 -12.15 60.28 0.61
N LEU A 33 -12.30 59.48 1.66
CA LEU A 33 -12.08 59.94 3.03
C LEU A 33 -10.66 59.58 3.48
N THR A 34 -9.88 60.59 3.88
CA THR A 34 -8.54 60.41 4.46
C THR A 34 -8.57 60.68 5.97
N ILE A 35 -8.13 59.73 6.77
CA ILE A 35 -7.89 59.89 8.21
C ILE A 35 -6.40 59.76 8.48
N THR A 36 -5.79 60.80 9.05
CA THR A 36 -4.36 60.78 9.40
C THR A 36 -4.14 60.91 10.91
N ASN A 37 -3.05 60.32 11.41
CA ASN A 37 -2.49 60.52 12.75
C ASN A 37 -3.51 60.55 13.91
N GLY A 38 -3.94 59.39 14.43
CA GLY A 38 -4.80 59.33 15.62
C GLY A 38 -5.48 57.99 15.82
N THR A 39 -6.40 57.90 16.78
CA THR A 39 -7.07 56.65 17.14
C THR A 39 -8.57 56.69 16.90
N LEU A 40 -9.12 55.69 16.21
CA LEU A 40 -10.55 55.43 16.08
C LEU A 40 -10.90 54.18 16.91
N THR A 41 -11.91 54.23 17.76
CA THR A 41 -12.41 53.06 18.50
C THR A 41 -13.92 52.95 18.48
N GLY A 42 -14.42 51.86 17.93
CA GLY A 42 -15.85 51.61 17.82
C GLY A 42 -16.29 50.31 18.50
N MET A 43 -17.40 50.35 19.22
CA MET A 43 -17.99 49.17 19.87
C MET A 43 -19.45 48.97 19.42
N ALA A 44 -19.79 47.75 19.03
CA ALA A 44 -21.16 47.28 18.84
C ALA A 44 -21.44 46.13 19.81
N THR A 45 -22.19 46.40 20.89
CA THR A 45 -22.29 45.49 22.04
C THR A 45 -23.40 44.44 21.93
N THR A 46 -24.34 44.60 20.99
CA THR A 46 -25.34 43.58 20.63
C THR A 46 -25.73 43.73 19.15
N GLY A 47 -26.35 42.70 18.56
CA GLY A 47 -26.84 42.73 17.18
C GLY A 47 -25.74 42.83 16.11
N ASN A 48 -26.14 43.12 14.87
CA ASN A 48 -25.29 42.96 13.68
C ASN A 48 -24.47 44.23 13.32
N GLY A 49 -24.37 45.21 14.22
CA GLY A 49 -23.63 46.44 13.96
C GLY A 49 -22.12 46.19 13.95
N SER A 50 -21.37 46.95 13.15
CA SER A 50 -19.91 46.88 13.19
C SER A 50 -19.30 47.70 14.32
N GLY A 51 -18.12 47.33 14.80
CA GLY A 51 -17.38 48.20 15.73
C GLY A 51 -17.07 49.53 15.04
N VAL A 52 -16.27 49.47 13.98
CA VAL A 52 -16.03 50.59 13.06
C VAL A 52 -16.60 50.26 11.69
N LEU A 53 -17.44 51.14 11.15
CA LEU A 53 -18.05 51.01 9.82
C LEU A 53 -17.56 52.13 8.91
N MET A 54 -16.97 51.75 7.78
CA MET A 54 -16.59 52.66 6.68
C MET A 54 -17.51 52.38 5.50
N ASP A 55 -18.62 53.11 5.44
CA ASP A 55 -19.73 52.87 4.50
C ASP A 55 -19.87 54.03 3.51
N GLY A 56 -19.30 53.87 2.32
CA GLY A 56 -19.17 54.96 1.35
C GLY A 56 -19.09 54.55 -0.11
N GLY A 57 -18.97 53.26 -0.42
CA GLY A 57 -18.88 52.73 -1.79
C GLY A 57 -17.68 53.26 -2.59
N SER A 58 -16.68 53.86 -1.93
CA SER A 58 -15.57 54.59 -2.55
C SER A 58 -14.28 54.44 -1.71
N ASN A 59 -13.22 55.18 -2.02
CA ASN A 59 -11.90 54.97 -1.42
C ASN A 59 -11.81 55.56 0.01
N PHE A 60 -11.26 54.78 0.94
CA PHE A 60 -10.88 55.21 2.28
C PHE A 60 -9.36 55.14 2.41
N ILE A 61 -8.74 56.19 2.95
CA ILE A 61 -7.29 56.28 3.16
C ILE A 61 -7.05 56.43 4.66
N LEU A 62 -6.28 55.51 5.24
CA LEU A 62 -5.82 55.56 6.61
C LEU A 62 -4.30 55.73 6.60
N ASP A 63 -3.82 56.79 7.24
CA ASP A 63 -2.40 57.15 7.19
C ASP A 63 -1.83 57.44 8.59
N GLY A 64 -0.97 56.56 9.10
CA GLY A 64 -0.48 56.63 10.49
C GLY A 64 -1.59 56.52 11.55
N ALA A 65 -2.74 55.92 11.20
CA ALA A 65 -3.90 55.81 12.09
C ALA A 65 -3.92 54.49 12.88
N ILE A 66 -4.54 54.49 14.05
CA ILE A 66 -4.86 53.28 14.83
C ILE A 66 -6.38 53.12 14.82
N VAL A 67 -6.89 52.03 14.25
CA VAL A 67 -8.33 51.74 14.17
C VAL A 67 -8.63 50.46 14.93
N SER A 68 -9.51 50.55 15.93
CA SER A 68 -9.95 49.40 16.72
C SER A 68 -11.47 49.26 16.70
N GLY A 69 -11.98 48.08 16.39
CA GLY A 69 -13.41 47.82 16.33
C GLY A 69 -13.76 46.51 17.02
N HIS A 70 -14.79 46.54 17.87
CA HIS A 70 -15.34 45.35 18.51
C HIS A 70 -16.83 45.21 18.20
N ALA A 71 -17.27 44.00 17.88
CA ALA A 71 -18.66 43.67 17.60
C ALA A 71 -19.05 42.29 18.16
N VAL A 72 -20.35 42.09 18.41
CA VAL A 72 -20.90 40.76 18.72
C VAL A 72 -21.26 40.04 17.42
N ASP A 73 -22.34 40.40 16.74
CA ASP A 73 -22.81 39.72 15.51
C ASP A 73 -22.59 40.55 14.22
N GLY A 74 -21.73 41.57 14.28
CA GLY A 74 -21.27 42.31 13.11
C GLY A 74 -19.76 42.20 12.97
N SER A 75 -19.20 42.73 11.88
CA SER A 75 -17.74 42.76 11.76
C SER A 75 -17.12 43.73 12.77
N GLY A 76 -15.99 43.36 13.38
CA GLY A 76 -15.24 44.27 14.25
C GLY A 76 -14.93 45.58 13.51
N ILE A 77 -14.39 45.45 12.30
CA ILE A 77 -14.22 46.55 11.35
C ILE A 77 -14.81 46.12 10.00
N SER A 78 -15.69 46.94 9.43
CA SER A 78 -16.27 46.72 8.09
C SER A 78 -15.95 47.88 7.17
N VAL A 79 -15.40 47.57 5.99
CA VAL A 79 -15.11 48.55 4.94
C VAL A 79 -15.86 48.17 3.67
N ASN A 80 -16.79 49.05 3.29
CA ASN A 80 -17.58 48.97 2.08
C ASN A 80 -17.02 49.92 1.01
N GLY A 81 -15.93 49.47 0.36
CA GLY A 81 -15.15 50.26 -0.60
C GLY A 81 -13.68 49.85 -0.62
N THR A 82 -12.87 50.56 -1.42
CA THR A 82 -11.41 50.37 -1.45
C THR A 82 -10.79 50.95 -0.18
N LEU A 83 -9.84 50.23 0.41
CA LEU A 83 -9.08 50.67 1.57
C LEU A 83 -7.60 50.84 1.20
N GLU A 84 -7.07 52.03 1.39
CA GLU A 84 -5.63 52.32 1.36
C GLU A 84 -5.14 52.55 2.79
N VAL A 85 -4.08 51.83 3.19
CA VAL A 85 -3.49 51.90 4.54
C VAL A 85 -1.99 52.16 4.41
N ASN A 86 -1.49 53.20 5.08
CA ASN A 86 -0.11 53.67 4.90
C ASN A 86 0.56 54.06 6.22
N ASN A 87 1.89 54.27 6.13
CA ASN A 87 2.76 54.86 7.17
C ASN A 87 2.53 54.31 8.59
N GLY A 88 2.55 52.99 8.76
CA GLY A 88 2.45 52.39 10.09
C GLY A 88 1.02 52.28 10.63
N THR A 89 0.00 52.40 9.77
CA THR A 89 -1.41 52.22 10.16
C THR A 89 -1.63 50.84 10.79
N GLN A 90 -2.38 50.83 11.91
CA GLN A 90 -2.74 49.63 12.66
C GLN A 90 -4.27 49.47 12.66
N ILE A 91 -4.75 48.33 12.18
CA ILE A 91 -6.17 47.96 12.15
C ILE A 91 -6.34 46.75 13.06
N ALA A 92 -7.28 46.81 14.01
CA ALA A 92 -7.56 45.73 14.95
C ALA A 92 -9.08 45.54 15.11
N GLY A 93 -9.62 44.51 14.46
CA GLY A 93 -11.04 44.17 14.52
C GLY A 93 -11.30 42.88 15.30
N ASP A 94 -12.35 42.87 16.12
CA ASP A 94 -12.77 41.72 16.92
C ASP A 94 -14.28 41.51 16.82
N ALA A 95 -14.71 40.31 16.40
CA ALA A 95 -16.10 39.89 16.30
C ALA A 95 -16.29 38.63 17.15
N THR A 96 -17.12 38.68 18.19
CA THR A 96 -17.24 37.56 19.16
C THR A 96 -18.32 36.53 18.80
N GLY A 97 -19.34 36.95 18.05
CA GLY A 97 -20.43 36.13 17.52
C GLY A 97 -20.29 35.94 16.02
N ASN A 98 -21.35 36.23 15.26
CA ASN A 98 -21.35 36.05 13.81
C ASN A 98 -20.77 37.27 13.08
N GLY A 99 -19.61 37.18 12.46
CA GLY A 99 -19.03 38.28 11.71
C GLY A 99 -17.52 38.19 11.57
N ASP A 100 -16.97 38.98 10.65
CA ASP A 100 -15.52 39.00 10.42
C ASP A 100 -14.81 39.93 11.41
N GLY A 101 -13.60 39.59 11.85
CA GLY A 101 -12.79 40.52 12.62
C GLY A 101 -12.56 41.82 11.84
N VAL A 102 -12.01 41.69 10.63
CA VAL A 102 -11.89 42.77 9.64
C VAL A 102 -12.45 42.31 8.29
N ALA A 103 -13.46 43.00 7.77
CA ALA A 103 -14.01 42.78 6.45
C ALA A 103 -13.72 43.97 5.52
N VAL A 104 -13.08 43.69 4.38
CA VAL A 104 -12.87 44.65 3.29
C VAL A 104 -13.51 44.11 2.02
N THR A 105 -14.63 44.70 1.62
CA THR A 105 -15.39 44.22 0.45
C THR A 105 -14.86 44.76 -0.89
N GLY A 106 -14.03 45.81 -0.85
CA GLY A 106 -13.33 46.35 -2.01
C GLY A 106 -11.85 45.95 -2.07
N ASN A 107 -11.07 46.71 -2.83
CA ASN A 107 -9.62 46.48 -2.95
C ASN A 107 -8.90 46.91 -1.67
N LEU A 108 -7.77 46.27 -1.35
CA LEU A 108 -6.88 46.68 -0.27
C LEU A 108 -5.52 47.10 -0.82
N GLN A 109 -5.01 48.24 -0.40
CA GLN A 109 -3.71 48.76 -0.83
C GLN A 109 -2.87 49.19 0.38
N SER A 110 -1.60 48.75 0.43
CA SER A 110 -0.62 49.22 1.42
C SER A 110 0.70 49.58 0.75
N ARG A 111 1.20 50.78 1.06
CA ARG A 111 2.51 51.27 0.57
C ARG A 111 3.61 51.25 1.64
N GLY A 112 3.33 50.82 2.87
CA GLY A 112 4.40 50.57 3.86
C GLY A 112 4.01 50.40 5.33
N GLY A 113 4.53 49.35 5.96
CA GLY A 113 4.68 49.20 7.41
C GLY A 113 3.38 48.94 8.19
N VAL A 114 2.32 48.47 7.55
CA VAL A 114 0.98 48.37 8.14
C VAL A 114 0.75 47.05 8.87
N SER A 115 -0.13 47.08 9.88
CA SER A 115 -0.58 45.90 10.60
C SER A 115 -2.11 45.81 10.54
N ILE A 116 -2.64 44.70 10.05
CA ILE A 116 -4.08 44.41 10.02
C ILE A 116 -4.30 43.13 10.84
N LYS A 117 -5.01 43.25 11.96
CA LYS A 117 -5.33 42.16 12.85
C LYS A 117 -6.84 41.98 12.96
N GLY A 118 -7.31 40.76 12.76
CA GLY A 118 -8.72 40.42 12.89
C GLY A 118 -8.94 39.18 13.75
N SER A 119 -9.97 39.19 14.59
CA SER A 119 -10.39 38.08 15.44
C SER A 119 -11.88 37.85 15.24
N ALA A 120 -12.30 36.59 15.02
CA ALA A 120 -13.69 36.22 14.79
C ALA A 120 -14.08 34.96 15.58
N GLY A 121 -15.29 34.94 16.16
CA GLY A 121 -15.93 33.75 16.71
C GLY A 121 -16.44 32.86 15.58
N ASN A 122 -17.50 33.29 14.91
CA ASN A 122 -18.09 32.65 13.73
C ASN A 122 -17.99 33.58 12.52
N GLY A 123 -16.95 33.41 11.71
CA GLY A 123 -16.62 34.31 10.59
C GLY A 123 -15.12 34.29 10.30
N ASN A 124 -14.65 35.16 9.43
CA ASN A 124 -13.25 35.22 9.08
C ASN A 124 -12.49 36.17 10.00
N GLY A 125 -11.27 35.81 10.43
CA GLY A 125 -10.40 36.76 11.14
C GLY A 125 -10.20 38.01 10.29
N VAL A 126 -9.69 37.83 9.08
CA VAL A 126 -9.62 38.88 8.04
C VAL A 126 -10.22 38.37 6.73
N SER A 127 -11.14 39.15 6.14
CA SER A 127 -11.81 38.84 4.88
C SER A 127 -11.58 39.98 3.88
N ILE A 128 -10.99 39.67 2.72
CA ILE A 128 -10.77 40.65 1.64
C ILE A 128 -11.29 40.06 0.33
N THR A 129 -12.32 40.69 -0.24
CA THR A 129 -12.95 40.18 -1.47
C THR A 129 -12.43 40.83 -2.75
N GLY A 130 -11.82 42.02 -2.67
CA GLY A 130 -11.20 42.70 -3.80
C GLY A 130 -9.73 42.36 -4.01
N ASN A 131 -9.13 42.98 -5.03
CA ASN A 131 -7.70 42.84 -5.29
C ASN A 131 -6.88 43.52 -4.20
N THR A 132 -5.78 42.88 -3.82
CA THR A 132 -4.96 43.25 -2.68
C THR A 132 -3.53 43.53 -3.13
N MET A 133 -3.02 44.73 -2.83
CA MET A 133 -1.64 45.11 -3.06
C MET A 133 -0.99 45.48 -1.73
N LEU A 134 0.00 44.73 -1.27
CA LEU A 134 0.57 44.91 0.07
C LEU A 134 2.07 45.07 0.00
N THR A 135 2.61 46.14 0.57
CA THR A 135 4.06 46.33 0.72
C THR A 135 4.42 46.50 2.20
N ASN A 136 5.42 45.74 2.68
CA ASN A 136 5.84 45.74 4.09
C ASN A 136 4.66 45.63 5.06
N ALA A 137 3.67 44.78 4.76
CA ALA A 137 2.43 44.66 5.52
C ALA A 137 2.38 43.34 6.31
N SER A 138 1.81 43.39 7.51
CA SER A 138 1.45 42.21 8.30
C SER A 138 -0.07 42.09 8.38
N VAL A 139 -0.62 41.01 7.82
CA VAL A 139 -2.05 40.68 7.92
C VAL A 139 -2.18 39.42 8.79
N SER A 140 -2.87 39.52 9.91
CA SER A 140 -3.06 38.42 10.86
C SER A 140 -4.54 38.25 11.18
N GLY A 141 -5.09 37.09 10.89
CA GLY A 141 -6.48 36.78 11.15
C GLY A 141 -6.64 35.52 11.98
N ASN A 142 -7.44 35.59 13.04
CA ASN A 142 -7.76 34.49 13.93
C ASN A 142 -9.27 34.21 13.90
N SER A 143 -9.67 32.95 13.72
CA SER A 143 -11.08 32.54 13.72
C SER A 143 -11.30 31.30 14.59
N ALA A 144 -12.41 31.22 15.34
CA ALA A 144 -12.82 29.96 15.96
C ALA A 144 -13.53 29.03 14.96
N ALA A 145 -14.43 29.59 14.15
CA ALA A 145 -15.15 28.90 13.08
C ALA A 145 -15.25 29.77 11.82
N GLY A 146 -14.38 29.51 10.84
CA GLY A 146 -14.23 30.29 9.60
C GLY A 146 -12.77 30.36 9.17
N TYR A 147 -12.45 31.26 8.24
CA TYR A 147 -11.08 31.42 7.78
C TYR A 147 -10.28 32.30 8.74
N GLY A 148 -9.03 31.94 9.03
CA GLY A 148 -8.11 32.89 9.66
C GLY A 148 -7.96 34.12 8.77
N VAL A 149 -7.50 33.92 7.54
CA VAL A 149 -7.45 34.93 6.47
C VAL A 149 -8.12 34.38 5.21
N SER A 150 -8.97 35.17 4.57
CA SER A 150 -9.59 34.86 3.28
C SER A 150 -9.30 35.96 2.28
N ILE A 151 -8.71 35.59 1.13
CA ILE A 151 -8.46 36.50 0.01
C ILE A 151 -9.08 35.90 -1.25
N ALA A 152 -10.11 36.57 -1.76
CA ALA A 152 -10.81 36.14 -2.98
C ALA A 152 -10.34 36.88 -4.25
N GLY A 153 -9.71 38.05 -4.12
CA GLY A 153 -9.10 38.77 -5.24
C GLY A 153 -7.63 38.39 -5.45
N ASN A 154 -6.97 38.99 -6.45
CA ASN A 154 -5.54 38.78 -6.67
C ASN A 154 -4.70 39.45 -5.57
N LEU A 155 -3.59 38.83 -5.17
CA LEU A 155 -2.64 39.37 -4.21
C LEU A 155 -1.30 39.69 -4.88
N THR A 156 -0.91 40.97 -4.87
CA THR A 156 0.44 41.42 -5.25
C THR A 156 1.15 41.96 -4.03
N ALA A 157 2.28 41.36 -3.67
CA ALA A 157 3.07 41.72 -2.51
C ALA A 157 4.38 42.42 -2.89
N GLY A 158 4.82 43.33 -2.03
CA GLY A 158 6.17 43.89 -1.98
C GLY A 158 6.91 43.35 -0.75
N SER A 159 8.18 43.71 -0.62
CA SER A 159 9.11 43.17 0.39
C SER A 159 8.52 43.08 1.81
N SER A 160 8.89 42.03 2.54
CA SER A 160 8.53 41.77 3.95
C SER A 160 7.04 41.63 4.25
N THR A 161 6.20 41.35 3.24
CA THR A 161 4.77 41.13 3.47
C THR A 161 4.51 39.74 4.06
N VAL A 162 3.65 39.66 5.06
CA VAL A 162 3.31 38.41 5.75
C VAL A 162 1.80 38.32 5.95
N LEU A 163 1.22 37.17 5.56
CA LEU A 163 -0.18 36.82 5.82
C LEU A 163 -0.21 35.60 6.73
N ASN A 164 -0.78 35.76 7.92
CA ASN A 164 -0.88 34.72 8.94
C ASN A 164 -2.34 34.48 9.31
N GLY A 165 -2.91 33.38 8.82
CA GLY A 165 -4.25 32.94 9.16
C GLY A 165 -4.23 31.78 10.17
N THR A 166 -4.96 31.93 11.26
CA THR A 166 -5.16 30.89 12.27
C THR A 166 -6.65 30.57 12.44
N SER A 167 -7.01 29.30 12.45
CA SER A 167 -8.39 28.87 12.73
C SER A 167 -8.45 27.68 13.68
N VAL A 168 -9.54 27.54 14.44
CA VAL A 168 -9.77 26.34 15.26
C VAL A 168 -10.46 25.25 14.43
N THR A 169 -11.63 25.55 13.86
CA THR A 169 -12.44 24.57 13.11
C THR A 169 -12.55 24.83 11.61
N GLY A 170 -12.22 26.03 11.15
CA GLY A 170 -12.14 26.34 9.71
C GLY A 170 -10.71 26.32 9.19
N ASP A 171 -10.49 26.92 8.02
CA ASP A 171 -9.16 26.91 7.41
C ASP A 171 -8.30 28.10 7.90
N GLY A 172 -7.00 27.91 8.03
CA GLY A 172 -6.09 28.99 8.40
C GLY A 172 -6.09 30.08 7.33
N LEU A 173 -5.78 29.71 6.09
CA LEU A 173 -5.75 30.61 4.93
C LEU A 173 -6.56 30.00 3.77
N ALA A 174 -7.42 30.80 3.14
CA ALA A 174 -8.16 30.40 1.93
C ALA A 174 -7.68 31.18 0.69
N LEU A 175 -7.33 30.44 -0.36
CA LEU A 175 -6.97 30.96 -1.68
C LEU A 175 -7.96 30.39 -2.72
N SER A 176 -8.80 31.26 -3.29
CA SER A 176 -9.80 30.85 -4.27
C SER A 176 -9.76 31.75 -5.49
N ASN A 177 -9.58 31.16 -6.68
CA ASN A 177 -9.55 31.90 -7.96
C ASN A 177 -8.59 33.11 -7.95
N THR A 178 -7.40 32.93 -7.35
CA THR A 178 -6.48 34.01 -7.05
C THR A 178 -5.10 33.81 -7.68
N ASN A 179 -4.50 34.92 -8.12
CA ASN A 179 -3.10 34.98 -8.46
C ASN A 179 -2.34 35.65 -7.30
N VAL A 180 -1.30 34.99 -6.80
CA VAL A 180 -0.42 35.51 -5.75
C VAL A 180 0.99 35.70 -6.29
N SER A 181 1.49 36.93 -6.21
CA SER A 181 2.80 37.31 -6.74
C SER A 181 3.55 38.28 -5.82
N GLY A 182 4.87 38.30 -5.91
CA GLY A 182 5.77 39.11 -5.13
C GLY A 182 6.21 38.44 -3.81
N PRO A 183 7.20 39.00 -3.11
CA PRO A 183 7.78 38.38 -1.91
C PRO A 183 6.80 38.45 -0.73
N VAL A 184 5.95 37.43 -0.60
CA VAL A 184 5.04 37.25 0.54
C VAL A 184 5.26 35.90 1.21
N LYS A 185 5.27 35.92 2.55
CA LYS A 185 5.16 34.72 3.36
C LYS A 185 3.69 34.44 3.65
N LEU A 186 3.18 33.32 3.17
CA LEU A 186 1.82 32.86 3.43
C LEU A 186 1.86 31.78 4.51
N SER A 187 1.17 31.99 5.62
CA SER A 187 1.03 30.99 6.68
C SER A 187 -0.43 30.78 7.01
N GLY A 188 -0.88 29.53 6.87
CA GLY A 188 -2.18 29.07 7.30
C GLY A 188 -2.03 27.96 8.33
N ASN A 189 -2.64 28.13 9.51
CA ASN A 189 -2.58 27.16 10.60
C ASN A 189 -4.00 26.86 11.08
N SER A 190 -4.35 25.58 11.24
CA SER A 190 -5.65 25.18 11.80
C SER A 190 -5.52 24.14 12.91
N THR A 191 -6.53 24.05 13.78
CA THR A 191 -6.63 22.93 14.74
C THR A 191 -7.29 21.72 14.07
N SER A 192 -8.44 21.89 13.43
CA SER A 192 -9.21 20.77 12.84
C SER A 192 -9.67 20.98 11.40
N GLY A 193 -9.55 22.20 10.85
CA GLY A 193 -9.71 22.45 9.42
C GLY A 193 -8.37 22.39 8.68
N ASN A 194 -8.30 22.99 7.50
CA ASN A 194 -7.08 22.98 6.71
C ASN A 194 -6.12 24.11 7.11
N GLY A 195 -4.81 23.91 7.07
CA GLY A 195 -3.86 25.01 7.21
C GLY A 195 -4.06 26.02 6.08
N VAL A 196 -3.88 25.58 4.85
CA VAL A 196 -4.18 26.34 3.63
C VAL A 196 -5.16 25.56 2.77
N ASN A 197 -6.21 26.22 2.27
CA ASN A 197 -7.18 25.64 1.35
C ASN A 197 -7.14 26.36 -0.01
N MET A 198 -6.92 25.59 -1.08
CA MET A 198 -6.89 26.05 -2.47
C MET A 198 -8.09 25.52 -3.24
N THR A 199 -8.82 26.42 -3.90
CA THR A 199 -9.98 26.08 -4.73
C THR A 199 -9.99 26.88 -6.03
N GLY A 200 -10.54 26.30 -7.11
CA GLY A 200 -10.56 26.95 -8.41
C GLY A 200 -9.15 27.21 -8.95
N LYS A 201 -8.99 28.26 -9.77
CA LYS A 201 -7.67 28.56 -10.36
C LYS A 201 -6.77 29.28 -9.35
N VAL A 202 -5.64 28.68 -9.01
CA VAL A 202 -4.62 29.31 -8.15
C VAL A 202 -3.30 29.39 -8.91
N VAL A 203 -2.77 30.60 -9.05
CA VAL A 203 -1.45 30.84 -9.65
C VAL A 203 -0.54 31.46 -8.61
N LEU A 204 0.58 30.81 -8.33
CA LEU A 204 1.60 31.30 -7.42
C LEU A 204 2.84 31.64 -8.23
N ASP A 205 3.56 32.70 -7.88
CA ASP A 205 4.95 32.75 -8.31
C ASP A 205 5.83 31.76 -7.52
N GLN A 206 7.05 31.55 -7.99
CA GLN A 206 8.02 30.63 -7.38
C GLN A 206 8.38 30.97 -5.92
N ASP A 207 8.54 32.26 -5.58
CA ASP A 207 8.90 32.70 -4.24
C ASP A 207 7.74 32.45 -3.26
N VAL A 208 6.51 32.73 -3.70
CA VAL A 208 5.28 32.48 -2.94
C VAL A 208 5.12 31.00 -2.65
N ALA A 209 5.26 30.15 -3.66
CA ALA A 209 5.12 28.70 -3.51
C ALA A 209 6.14 28.15 -2.51
N THR A 210 7.40 28.60 -2.59
CA THR A 210 8.49 28.16 -1.70
C THR A 210 8.31 28.63 -0.25
N ASN A 211 7.65 29.78 -0.04
CA ASN A 211 7.43 30.36 1.30
C ASN A 211 6.06 30.04 1.91
N LEU A 212 5.24 29.21 1.26
CA LEU A 212 3.95 28.78 1.76
C LEU A 212 4.13 27.83 2.96
N ILE A 213 3.48 28.15 4.07
CA ILE A 213 3.44 27.33 5.29
C ILE A 213 1.99 26.92 5.55
N ALA A 214 1.71 25.62 5.47
CA ALA A 214 0.37 25.07 5.60
C ALA A 214 0.36 23.99 6.70
N THR A 215 -0.20 24.30 7.88
CA THR A 215 -0.19 23.39 9.04
C THR A 215 -1.57 23.12 9.63
N SER A 216 -1.81 21.90 10.10
CA SER A 216 -3.01 21.54 10.87
C SER A 216 -2.72 20.55 11.99
N GLN A 217 -3.56 20.48 13.04
CA GLN A 217 -3.43 19.42 14.05
C GLN A 217 -4.18 18.14 13.63
N SER A 218 -5.43 18.23 13.19
CA SER A 218 -6.22 17.06 12.77
C SER A 218 -6.86 17.15 11.39
N GLY A 219 -6.88 18.33 10.76
CA GLY A 219 -7.28 18.49 9.36
C GLY A 219 -6.09 18.37 8.41
N SER A 220 -6.21 18.94 7.21
CA SER A 220 -5.11 18.88 6.23
C SER A 220 -4.12 20.03 6.43
N GLY A 221 -2.81 19.81 6.25
CA GLY A 221 -1.86 20.92 6.19
C GLY A 221 -2.20 21.83 5.01
N LEU A 222 -2.08 21.29 3.80
CA LEU A 222 -2.51 21.90 2.54
C LEU A 222 -3.66 21.08 1.93
N SER A 223 -4.72 21.74 1.48
CA SER A 223 -5.85 21.12 0.79
C SER A 223 -6.03 21.71 -0.62
N LEU A 224 -6.17 20.84 -1.61
CA LEU A 224 -6.56 21.16 -2.98
C LEU A 224 -7.92 20.51 -3.23
N THR A 225 -8.97 21.32 -3.38
CA THR A 225 -10.33 20.83 -3.69
C THR A 225 -10.83 21.55 -4.92
N ASP A 226 -11.08 20.80 -6.00
CA ASP A 226 -11.47 21.35 -7.31
C ASP A 226 -10.53 22.47 -7.76
N ALA A 227 -9.22 22.26 -7.55
CA ALA A 227 -8.20 23.29 -7.73
C ALA A 227 -7.39 23.07 -9.00
N VAL A 228 -7.04 24.15 -9.69
CA VAL A 228 -6.05 24.16 -10.78
C VAL A 228 -4.87 25.00 -10.33
N VAL A 229 -3.80 24.34 -9.91
CA VAL A 229 -2.62 24.99 -9.31
C VAL A 229 -1.51 25.10 -10.35
N ASN A 230 -0.95 26.30 -10.49
CA ASN A 230 0.18 26.58 -11.39
C ASN A 230 1.23 27.40 -10.65
N VAL A 231 2.50 27.08 -10.86
CA VAL A 231 3.61 27.94 -10.41
C VAL A 231 4.29 28.58 -11.61
N VAL A 232 4.44 29.90 -11.56
CA VAL A 232 5.03 30.70 -12.64
C VAL A 232 6.29 31.43 -12.20
N ASP A 233 7.15 31.75 -13.17
CA ASP A 233 8.30 32.62 -12.95
C ASP A 233 7.89 34.11 -12.94
N SER A 234 8.88 34.99 -12.76
CA SER A 234 8.67 36.45 -12.75
C SER A 234 8.13 37.02 -14.08
N SER A 235 8.20 36.27 -15.18
CA SER A 235 7.61 36.65 -16.48
C SER A 235 6.15 36.20 -16.64
N GLY A 236 5.66 35.36 -15.72
CA GLY A 236 4.34 34.74 -15.79
C GLY A 236 4.31 33.45 -16.61
N ALA A 237 5.47 32.93 -17.04
CA ALA A 237 5.57 31.64 -17.72
C ALA A 237 5.65 30.50 -16.69
N PRO A 238 5.15 29.28 -16.99
CA PRO A 238 5.32 28.13 -16.11
C PRO A 238 6.79 27.88 -15.78
N VAL A 239 7.10 27.56 -14.53
CA VAL A 239 8.48 27.23 -14.15
C VAL A 239 8.94 25.91 -14.78
N THR A 240 10.22 25.79 -15.09
CA THR A 240 10.79 24.61 -15.75
C THR A 240 11.34 23.55 -14.77
N THR A 241 11.44 23.90 -13.50
CA THR A 241 11.81 22.99 -12.40
C THR A 241 10.64 22.92 -11.43
N PRO A 242 10.21 21.73 -10.98
CA PRO A 242 9.07 21.63 -10.09
C PRO A 242 9.35 22.34 -8.76
N VAL A 243 8.33 23.01 -8.23
CA VAL A 243 8.40 23.67 -6.93
C VAL A 243 7.60 22.86 -5.92
N ASP A 244 8.18 22.64 -4.75
CA ASP A 244 7.52 21.89 -3.69
C ASP A 244 6.38 22.70 -3.07
N LEU A 245 5.17 22.16 -3.10
CA LEU A 245 4.06 22.63 -2.29
C LEU A 245 3.86 21.66 -1.14
N SER A 246 4.20 22.13 0.07
CA SER A 246 4.20 21.30 1.26
C SER A 246 3.06 21.59 2.21
N GLY A 247 2.65 20.57 2.96
CA GLY A 247 1.71 20.70 4.05
C GLY A 247 2.02 19.71 5.16
N THR A 248 1.79 20.13 6.40
CA THR A 248 2.08 19.35 7.61
C THR A 248 0.82 19.17 8.45
N SER A 249 0.52 17.94 8.86
CA SER A 249 -0.53 17.67 9.84
C SER A 249 -0.05 16.77 10.97
N VAL A 250 -0.61 16.92 12.18
CA VAL A 250 -0.26 16.02 13.30
C VAL A 250 -1.00 14.69 13.22
N SER A 251 -2.28 14.69 12.83
CA SER A 251 -3.12 13.48 12.78
C SER A 251 -4.03 13.40 11.56
N GLY A 252 -4.05 14.43 10.72
CA GLY A 252 -4.74 14.44 9.42
C GLY A 252 -3.77 14.22 8.25
N SER A 253 -4.10 14.75 7.08
CA SER A 253 -3.24 14.67 5.91
C SER A 253 -2.25 15.84 5.86
N GLY A 254 -0.97 15.61 5.60
CA GLY A 254 -0.06 16.71 5.30
C GLY A 254 -0.53 17.51 4.09
N VAL A 255 -0.77 16.82 2.98
CA VAL A 255 -1.44 17.34 1.78
C VAL A 255 -2.68 16.49 1.47
N MET A 256 -3.80 17.13 1.17
CA MET A 256 -5.04 16.48 0.69
C MET A 256 -5.35 16.98 -0.71
N VAL A 257 -5.63 16.04 -1.62
CA VAL A 257 -6.24 16.31 -2.92
C VAL A 257 -7.64 15.70 -2.93
N ALA A 258 -8.62 16.52 -3.27
CA ALA A 258 -10.03 16.16 -3.33
C ALA A 258 -10.71 16.75 -4.58
N GLY A 259 -11.88 16.21 -4.92
CA GLY A 259 -12.67 16.67 -6.07
C GLY A 259 -11.97 16.40 -7.40
N SER A 260 -12.02 17.36 -8.32
CA SER A 260 -11.34 17.31 -9.61
C SER A 260 -10.24 18.36 -9.67
N SER A 261 -9.03 17.98 -9.28
CA SER A 261 -7.89 18.88 -9.18
C SER A 261 -6.85 18.65 -10.29
N THR A 262 -6.10 19.69 -10.63
CA THR A 262 -5.00 19.68 -11.59
C THR A 262 -3.79 20.38 -10.99
N ILE A 263 -2.63 19.77 -11.14
CA ILE A 263 -1.35 20.38 -10.75
C ILE A 263 -0.46 20.56 -11.97
N ASN A 264 0.20 21.71 -12.03
CA ASN A 264 1.26 22.00 -12.98
C ASN A 264 2.44 22.60 -12.22
N THR A 265 3.63 22.18 -12.63
CA THR A 265 4.96 22.61 -12.23
C THR A 265 5.25 22.46 -10.74
N VAL A 266 4.59 21.51 -10.07
CA VAL A 266 4.71 21.34 -8.62
C VAL A 266 4.92 19.90 -8.19
N THR A 267 5.66 19.71 -7.10
CA THR A 267 5.65 18.47 -6.34
C THR A 267 4.77 18.66 -5.11
N LEU A 268 3.72 17.85 -4.96
CA LEU A 268 2.93 17.84 -3.72
C LEU A 268 3.67 17.02 -2.67
N ASN A 269 4.08 17.67 -1.57
CA ASN A 269 4.91 17.06 -0.53
C ASN A 269 4.20 17.10 0.83
N GLY A 270 3.54 16.01 1.18
CA GLY A 270 2.78 15.92 2.41
C GLY A 270 3.55 15.23 3.54
N THR A 271 3.50 15.81 4.75
CA THR A 271 4.08 15.23 5.96
C THR A 271 3.03 15.08 7.06
N THR A 272 2.97 13.88 7.66
CA THR A 272 2.25 13.67 8.92
C THR A 272 3.20 13.27 10.03
N THR A 273 3.00 13.82 11.22
CA THR A 273 3.80 13.52 12.41
C THR A 273 3.07 12.59 13.38
N SER A 274 2.03 11.87 12.93
CA SER A 274 1.26 10.99 13.81
C SER A 274 2.03 9.73 14.19
N ASP A 275 2.14 9.50 15.50
CA ASP A 275 2.56 8.20 16.05
C ASP A 275 1.42 7.17 16.05
N SER A 276 0.19 7.59 15.68
CA SER A 276 -0.94 6.69 15.46
C SER A 276 -1.06 6.29 13.99
N ASP A 277 -1.90 5.31 13.71
CA ASP A 277 -2.30 4.89 12.36
C ASP A 277 -3.24 5.90 11.66
N LYS A 278 -3.48 7.07 12.27
CA LYS A 278 -4.34 8.13 11.76
C LYS A 278 -3.57 9.14 10.91
N GLY A 279 -4.19 9.56 9.81
CA GLY A 279 -3.65 10.55 8.90
C GLY A 279 -2.76 9.95 7.82
N ALA A 280 -2.20 10.83 6.98
CA ALA A 280 -1.27 10.46 5.91
C ALA A 280 -0.31 11.61 5.61
N GLY A 281 0.84 11.33 5.01
CA GLY A 281 1.67 12.37 4.42
C GLY A 281 0.87 13.08 3.32
N LEU A 282 0.55 12.36 2.26
CA LEU A 282 -0.29 12.79 1.15
C LEU A 282 -1.52 11.89 1.02
N THR A 283 -2.70 12.48 0.89
CA THR A 283 -3.92 11.76 0.51
C THR A 283 -4.42 12.27 -0.83
N VAL A 284 -4.73 11.37 -1.76
CA VAL A 284 -5.46 11.66 -2.99
C VAL A 284 -6.79 10.96 -2.96
N SER A 285 -7.87 11.74 -3.02
CA SER A 285 -9.24 11.29 -3.12
C SER A 285 -9.92 11.96 -4.32
N GLY A 286 -10.64 11.20 -5.14
CA GLY A 286 -11.19 11.74 -6.39
C GLY A 286 -10.17 11.85 -7.53
N ALA A 287 -10.35 12.82 -8.41
CA ALA A 287 -9.60 12.94 -9.66
C ALA A 287 -8.44 13.93 -9.53
N LEU A 288 -7.23 13.46 -9.86
CA LEU A 288 -6.04 14.29 -9.99
C LEU A 288 -5.46 14.16 -11.39
N THR A 289 -5.35 15.30 -12.08
CA THR A 289 -4.61 15.41 -13.34
C THR A 289 -3.23 16.03 -13.07
N VAL A 290 -2.19 15.34 -13.50
CA VAL A 290 -0.83 15.87 -13.55
C VAL A 290 -0.61 16.41 -14.96
N GLY A 291 -0.65 17.73 -15.11
CA GLY A 291 -0.81 18.40 -16.40
C GLY A 291 0.48 18.66 -17.16
N ASP A 292 1.63 18.24 -16.63
CA ASP A 292 2.94 18.33 -17.27
C ASP A 292 3.85 17.15 -16.91
N GLU A 293 5.08 17.20 -17.40
CA GLU A 293 6.07 16.13 -17.25
C GLU A 293 6.90 16.22 -15.96
N ILE A 294 6.84 17.35 -15.26
CA ILE A 294 7.74 17.65 -14.13
C ILE A 294 7.05 17.57 -12.77
N SER A 295 5.72 17.65 -12.74
CA SER A 295 4.93 17.61 -11.52
C SER A 295 4.96 16.22 -10.88
N GLY A 296 4.94 16.19 -9.55
CA GLY A 296 5.14 14.96 -8.79
C GLY A 296 4.32 14.89 -7.52
N LEU A 297 4.31 13.69 -6.93
CA LEU A 297 3.62 13.39 -5.67
C LEU A 297 4.61 12.69 -4.76
N THR A 298 4.78 13.21 -3.54
CA THR A 298 5.52 12.53 -2.48
C THR A 298 4.77 12.61 -1.15
N GLY A 299 4.90 11.57 -0.34
CA GLY A 299 4.32 11.51 0.98
C GLY A 299 5.27 10.86 1.96
N ASN A 300 5.55 11.54 3.08
CA ASN A 300 6.48 11.09 4.12
C ASN A 300 5.74 10.94 5.44
N THR A 301 6.08 9.91 6.22
CA THR A 301 5.69 9.81 7.65
C THR A 301 6.89 9.47 8.50
N SER A 302 6.87 9.96 9.75
CA SER A 302 7.87 9.63 10.77
C SER A 302 7.32 8.68 11.84
N GLY A 303 6.14 8.09 11.63
CA GLY A 303 5.38 7.34 12.63
C GLY A 303 4.59 6.16 12.04
N ASN A 304 3.43 5.86 12.62
CA ASN A 304 2.62 4.70 12.20
C ASN A 304 1.59 5.02 11.10
N ALA A 305 1.46 6.29 10.71
CA ALA A 305 0.61 6.73 9.62
C ALA A 305 1.19 6.37 8.24
N ALA A 306 0.36 6.44 7.20
CA ALA A 306 0.77 6.11 5.84
C ALA A 306 1.43 7.28 5.10
N GLY A 307 2.48 7.02 4.32
CA GLY A 307 3.18 8.07 3.54
C GLY A 307 2.24 8.67 2.51
N VAL A 308 1.70 7.82 1.66
CA VAL A 308 0.69 8.16 0.66
C VAL A 308 -0.55 7.29 0.87
N VAL A 309 -1.73 7.90 0.80
CA VAL A 309 -3.01 7.21 0.73
C VAL A 309 -3.71 7.56 -0.58
N LEU A 310 -4.07 6.54 -1.35
CA LEU A 310 -4.94 6.64 -2.50
C LEU A 310 -6.30 6.06 -2.11
N ASP A 311 -7.33 6.92 -2.06
CA ASP A 311 -8.66 6.55 -1.59
C ASP A 311 -9.71 6.94 -2.63
N ASN A 312 -10.21 5.97 -3.38
CA ASN A 312 -11.07 6.21 -4.54
C ASN A 312 -10.43 7.19 -5.54
N ALA A 313 -9.12 7.01 -5.79
CA ALA A 313 -8.31 7.94 -6.56
C ALA A 313 -8.31 7.61 -8.06
N THR A 314 -8.53 8.61 -8.90
CA THR A 314 -8.26 8.54 -10.33
C THR A 314 -7.10 9.48 -10.65
N ILE A 315 -5.93 8.92 -10.94
CA ILE A 315 -4.74 9.72 -11.28
C ILE A 315 -4.46 9.58 -12.77
N SER A 316 -4.44 10.71 -13.46
CA SER A 316 -4.17 10.78 -14.90
C SER A 316 -2.97 11.68 -15.16
N VAL A 317 -2.13 11.23 -16.09
CA VAL A 317 -0.96 11.96 -16.59
C VAL A 317 -1.15 12.25 -18.08
N LEU A 318 -0.31 13.11 -18.65
CA LEU A 318 -0.27 13.31 -20.10
C LEU A 318 0.00 12.00 -20.84
N THR A 319 -0.58 11.86 -22.05
CA THR A 319 -0.41 10.66 -22.88
C THR A 319 1.08 10.44 -23.19
N GLY A 320 1.57 9.22 -22.94
CA GLY A 320 2.97 8.85 -23.14
C GLY A 320 3.88 9.11 -21.93
N GLN A 321 3.38 9.79 -20.89
CA GLN A 321 4.13 10.02 -19.66
C GLN A 321 3.86 8.93 -18.63
N ASN A 322 4.83 8.75 -17.72
CA ASN A 322 4.70 7.95 -16.52
C ASN A 322 4.93 8.83 -15.29
N LEU A 323 4.20 8.57 -14.22
CA LEU A 323 4.42 9.22 -12.92
C LEU A 323 4.80 8.18 -11.88
N THR A 324 5.89 8.41 -11.17
CA THR A 324 6.26 7.60 -10.00
C THR A 324 5.88 8.34 -8.73
N ILE A 325 5.04 7.71 -7.91
CA ILE A 325 4.71 8.17 -6.56
C ILE A 325 5.65 7.44 -5.60
N ASN A 326 6.57 8.18 -4.99
CA ASN A 326 7.52 7.63 -4.03
C ASN A 326 7.04 7.92 -2.60
N ALA A 327 7.09 6.90 -1.75
CA ALA A 327 6.89 7.07 -0.32
C ALA A 327 7.80 6.11 0.46
N SER A 328 8.22 6.54 1.64
CA SER A 328 8.92 5.68 2.60
C SER A 328 8.22 5.68 3.96
N SER A 329 8.34 4.54 4.66
CA SER A 329 7.94 4.40 6.06
C SER A 329 9.18 4.07 6.91
N SER A 330 9.38 4.84 7.98
CA SER A 330 10.36 4.59 9.03
C SER A 330 9.69 4.22 10.37
N GLY A 331 8.49 3.65 10.29
CA GLY A 331 7.72 3.17 11.43
C GLY A 331 6.92 1.91 11.06
N ASN A 332 5.91 1.55 11.85
CA ASN A 332 5.06 0.40 11.52
C ASN A 332 3.96 0.73 10.50
N GLY A 333 3.85 1.99 10.06
CA GLY A 333 2.91 2.41 9.02
C GLY A 333 3.30 1.92 7.64
N SER A 334 2.35 1.90 6.70
CA SER A 334 2.68 1.54 5.30
C SER A 334 3.19 2.75 4.53
N ALA A 335 4.18 2.61 3.66
CA ALA A 335 4.64 3.76 2.89
C ALA A 335 3.57 4.24 1.91
N ILE A 336 2.90 3.32 1.21
CA ILE A 336 1.73 3.61 0.36
C ILE A 336 0.55 2.72 0.77
N LYS A 337 -0.66 3.29 0.82
CA LYS A 337 -1.91 2.53 0.99
C LYS A 337 -2.91 2.84 -0.13
N THR A 338 -3.55 1.82 -0.69
CA THR A 338 -4.74 2.00 -1.56
C THR A 338 -6.00 1.54 -0.84
N ARG A 339 -7.11 2.24 -1.06
CA ARG A 339 -8.46 1.90 -0.58
C ARG A 339 -9.53 2.27 -1.60
N GLY A 340 -10.62 1.52 -1.66
CA GLY A 340 -11.69 1.77 -2.62
C GLY A 340 -11.25 1.56 -4.07
N ASP A 341 -11.86 2.30 -4.99
CA ASP A 341 -11.63 2.13 -6.43
C ASP A 341 -10.56 3.09 -6.96
N ASN A 342 -9.39 2.55 -7.28
CA ASN A 342 -8.25 3.32 -7.75
C ASN A 342 -7.94 3.03 -9.23
N TYR A 343 -7.84 4.08 -10.03
CA TYR A 343 -7.51 4.02 -11.46
C TYR A 343 -6.18 4.72 -11.70
N LEU A 344 -5.15 3.93 -12.02
CA LEU A 344 -3.74 4.32 -11.97
C LEU A 344 -3.06 4.16 -13.34
N THR A 345 -3.57 4.87 -14.35
CA THR A 345 -3.04 4.77 -15.72
C THR A 345 -1.64 5.39 -15.81
N ASN A 346 -0.64 4.60 -16.24
CA ASN A 346 0.78 5.00 -16.32
C ASN A 346 1.36 5.51 -14.99
N ILE A 347 0.84 5.02 -13.86
CA ILE A 347 1.34 5.38 -12.53
C ILE A 347 2.16 4.22 -11.97
N THR A 348 3.34 4.54 -11.45
CA THR A 348 4.12 3.61 -10.63
C THR A 348 3.99 4.01 -9.17
N LEU A 349 3.53 3.09 -8.32
CA LEU A 349 3.58 3.23 -6.87
C LEU A 349 4.88 2.60 -6.39
N HIS A 350 5.78 3.39 -5.80
CA HIS A 350 7.04 2.91 -5.26
C HIS A 350 7.12 3.15 -3.76
N GLY A 351 6.86 2.10 -2.99
CA GLY A 351 6.90 2.12 -1.53
C GLY A 351 8.17 1.49 -0.99
N SER A 352 8.75 2.09 0.06
CA SER A 352 9.88 1.51 0.81
C SER A 352 9.56 1.44 2.31
N ALA A 353 9.69 0.26 2.91
CA ALA A 353 9.54 0.03 4.34
C ALA A 353 10.90 -0.31 4.97
N ASN A 354 11.35 0.52 5.92
CA ASN A 354 12.61 0.30 6.63
C ASN A 354 12.44 -0.51 7.91
N ASP A 355 11.23 -0.52 8.49
CA ASP A 355 10.88 -1.23 9.72
C ASP A 355 9.78 -2.29 9.46
N ASN A 356 8.90 -2.55 10.43
CA ASN A 356 7.91 -3.65 10.35
C ASN A 356 6.65 -3.31 9.53
N GLY A 357 6.56 -2.10 8.96
CA GLY A 357 5.43 -1.70 8.14
C GLY A 357 5.43 -2.33 6.74
N ASP A 358 4.31 -2.22 6.03
CA ASP A 358 4.23 -2.64 4.62
C ASP A 358 4.82 -1.55 3.71
N ALA A 359 5.64 -1.89 2.71
CA ALA A 359 6.09 -0.87 1.77
C ALA A 359 4.90 -0.35 0.93
N VAL A 360 4.08 -1.27 0.41
CA VAL A 360 2.78 -0.95 -0.18
C VAL A 360 1.70 -1.87 0.39
N SER A 361 0.61 -1.29 0.89
CA SER A 361 -0.59 -2.03 1.30
C SER A 361 -1.72 -1.76 0.30
N ILE A 362 -2.26 -2.82 -0.28
CA ILE A 362 -3.30 -2.78 -1.29
C ILE A 362 -4.59 -3.31 -0.68
N SER A 363 -5.65 -2.52 -0.84
CA SER A 363 -7.03 -2.94 -0.59
C SER A 363 -7.97 -2.29 -1.61
N GLY A 364 -9.11 -2.92 -1.87
CA GLY A 364 -10.10 -2.46 -2.85
C GLY A 364 -9.74 -2.80 -4.30
N ASN A 365 -10.22 -1.99 -5.24
CA ASN A 365 -9.99 -2.22 -6.66
C ASN A 365 -8.82 -1.34 -7.14
N VAL A 366 -7.87 -1.92 -7.86
CA VAL A 366 -6.81 -1.18 -8.55
C VAL A 366 -6.82 -1.58 -10.02
N ALA A 367 -6.92 -0.59 -10.90
CA ALA A 367 -6.89 -0.77 -12.35
C ALA A 367 -5.71 -0.02 -12.96
N GLY A 368 -4.87 -0.74 -13.70
CA GLY A 368 -3.63 -0.25 -14.27
C GLY A 368 -2.51 -0.09 -13.25
N GLY A 369 -1.42 0.51 -13.71
CA GLY A 369 -0.28 0.91 -12.90
C GLY A 369 0.71 -0.22 -12.58
N MET A 370 1.88 0.18 -12.10
CA MET A 370 2.93 -0.69 -11.59
C MET A 370 3.07 -0.46 -10.10
N ILE A 371 3.07 -1.52 -9.29
CA ILE A 371 3.24 -1.44 -7.85
C ILE A 371 4.56 -2.10 -7.50
N VAL A 372 5.44 -1.35 -6.83
CA VAL A 372 6.78 -1.78 -6.43
C VAL A 372 6.94 -1.52 -4.93
N GLY A 373 7.08 -2.58 -4.16
CA GLY A 373 7.39 -2.52 -2.74
C GLY A 373 8.80 -3.04 -2.45
N SER A 374 9.53 -2.37 -1.57
CA SER A 374 10.82 -2.84 -1.04
C SER A 374 10.78 -2.85 0.50
N SER A 375 11.14 -3.98 1.11
CA SER A 375 11.23 -4.12 2.58
C SER A 375 12.64 -4.60 2.98
N SER A 376 13.34 -3.80 3.78
CA SER A 376 14.65 -4.18 4.37
C SER A 376 14.54 -4.87 5.72
N SER A 377 13.34 -4.92 6.30
CA SER A 377 13.09 -5.54 7.61
C SER A 377 13.01 -7.06 7.50
N ALA A 378 13.51 -7.76 8.52
CA ALA A 378 13.41 -9.22 8.63
C ALA A 378 11.97 -9.71 8.86
N VAL A 379 11.03 -8.81 9.19
CA VAL A 379 9.61 -9.14 9.40
C VAL A 379 8.66 -8.29 8.57
N GLY A 380 9.16 -7.26 7.86
CA GLY A 380 8.33 -6.37 7.05
C GLY A 380 7.90 -6.99 5.72
N THR A 381 6.72 -6.61 5.23
CA THR A 381 6.20 -7.06 3.93
C THR A 381 6.43 -5.99 2.88
N ALA A 382 6.99 -6.36 1.72
CA ALA A 382 7.22 -5.37 0.66
C ALA A 382 5.89 -4.94 0.02
N VAL A 383 5.03 -5.89 -0.35
CA VAL A 383 3.65 -5.60 -0.77
C VAL A 383 2.65 -6.50 -0.04
N ASN A 384 1.68 -5.92 0.64
CA ASN A 384 0.60 -6.64 1.29
C ASN A 384 -0.72 -6.41 0.56
N ILE A 385 -1.31 -7.47 0.02
CA ILE A 385 -2.63 -7.47 -0.63
C ILE A 385 -3.64 -8.01 0.38
N SER A 386 -4.60 -7.17 0.78
CA SER A 386 -5.48 -7.42 1.92
C SER A 386 -6.95 -7.12 1.61
N GLY A 387 -7.86 -7.68 2.42
CA GLY A 387 -9.31 -7.58 2.18
C GLY A 387 -9.74 -8.19 0.84
N ASP A 388 -10.90 -7.79 0.34
CA ASP A 388 -11.38 -8.20 -0.98
C ASP A 388 -10.76 -7.30 -2.05
N THR A 389 -9.67 -7.75 -2.66
CA THR A 389 -8.90 -6.97 -3.63
C THR A 389 -9.12 -7.46 -5.06
N ARG A 390 -9.29 -6.50 -5.98
CA ARG A 390 -9.34 -6.78 -7.42
C ARG A 390 -8.26 -5.99 -8.14
N LEU A 391 -7.40 -6.69 -8.88
CA LEU A 391 -6.33 -6.10 -9.67
C LEU A 391 -6.61 -6.30 -11.16
N THR A 392 -6.72 -5.23 -11.93
CA THR A 392 -6.96 -5.29 -13.38
C THR A 392 -5.81 -4.67 -14.15
N ASP A 393 -5.11 -5.47 -14.96
CA ASP A 393 -3.93 -5.03 -15.74
C ASP A 393 -2.87 -4.34 -14.87
N THR A 394 -2.67 -4.84 -13.65
CA THR A 394 -1.72 -4.29 -12.68
C THR A 394 -0.53 -5.23 -12.51
N SER A 395 0.69 -4.68 -12.56
CA SER A 395 1.91 -5.44 -12.22
C SER A 395 2.31 -5.15 -10.78
N VAL A 396 2.41 -6.18 -9.94
CA VAL A 396 2.84 -6.07 -8.54
C VAL A 396 4.21 -6.74 -8.38
N SER A 397 5.17 -6.02 -7.82
CA SER A 397 6.52 -6.50 -7.49
C SER A 397 6.86 -6.18 -6.04
N GLY A 398 7.23 -7.19 -5.26
CA GLY A 398 7.65 -7.02 -3.86
C GLY A 398 9.00 -7.65 -3.60
N ASP A 399 9.97 -6.84 -3.18
CA ASP A 399 11.35 -7.27 -2.92
C ASP A 399 11.68 -7.21 -1.42
N THR A 400 12.25 -8.28 -0.88
CA THR A 400 12.71 -8.36 0.51
C THR A 400 14.04 -9.09 0.65
N VAL A 401 14.66 -8.95 1.82
CA VAL A 401 15.81 -9.76 2.24
C VAL A 401 15.33 -10.99 3.00
N ASP A 402 14.83 -10.81 4.23
CA ASP A 402 14.41 -11.92 5.10
C ASP A 402 12.91 -11.93 5.43
N GLY A 403 12.16 -10.90 5.03
CA GLY A 403 10.72 -10.78 5.28
C GLY A 403 9.85 -11.47 4.22
N THR A 404 8.73 -10.84 3.88
CA THR A 404 7.84 -11.31 2.80
C THR A 404 7.88 -10.35 1.61
N GLY A 405 8.15 -10.86 0.40
CA GLY A 405 8.13 -10.04 -0.81
C GLY A 405 6.70 -9.57 -1.11
N VAL A 406 5.79 -10.49 -1.41
CA VAL A 406 4.35 -10.22 -1.53
C VAL A 406 3.54 -11.11 -0.61
N ALA A 407 2.74 -10.53 0.28
CA ALA A 407 1.76 -11.26 1.07
C ALA A 407 0.36 -11.08 0.48
N VAL A 408 -0.38 -12.17 0.26
CA VAL A 408 -1.81 -12.16 -0.07
C VAL A 408 -2.57 -12.63 1.16
N THR A 409 -3.02 -11.68 1.97
CA THR A 409 -3.69 -11.93 3.26
C THR A 409 -5.21 -11.91 3.16
N GLY A 410 -5.76 -11.30 2.11
CA GLY A 410 -7.19 -11.31 1.78
C GLY A 410 -7.49 -12.05 0.47
N ASP A 411 -8.73 -11.94 0.00
CA ASP A 411 -9.16 -12.55 -1.27
C ASP A 411 -8.74 -11.69 -2.46
N LEU A 412 -8.12 -12.33 -3.45
CA LEU A 412 -7.55 -11.66 -4.61
C LEU A 412 -8.15 -12.15 -5.92
N THR A 413 -8.73 -11.23 -6.68
CA THR A 413 -9.16 -11.45 -8.06
C THR A 413 -8.28 -10.67 -9.03
N ASN A 414 -7.51 -11.39 -9.83
CA ASN A 414 -6.68 -10.84 -10.90
C ASN A 414 -7.43 -10.91 -12.23
N VAL A 415 -7.42 -9.81 -12.98
CA VAL A 415 -8.04 -9.70 -14.31
C VAL A 415 -7.09 -9.12 -15.34
N GLY A 416 -7.24 -9.54 -16.59
CA GLY A 416 -6.40 -9.07 -17.68
C GLY A 416 -4.99 -9.61 -17.54
N SER A 417 -4.00 -8.75 -17.71
CA SER A 417 -2.58 -9.10 -17.69
C SER A 417 -1.94 -8.99 -16.30
N THR A 418 -2.75 -9.01 -15.23
CA THR A 418 -2.27 -8.86 -13.86
C THR A 418 -1.27 -9.95 -13.47
N SER A 419 -0.15 -9.51 -12.89
CA SER A 419 0.98 -10.36 -12.47
C SER A 419 1.45 -9.95 -11.07
N ILE A 420 1.74 -10.95 -10.25
CA ILE A 420 2.24 -10.77 -8.89
C ILE A 420 3.61 -11.44 -8.80
N VAL A 421 4.63 -10.67 -8.47
CA VAL A 421 6.02 -11.11 -8.39
C VAL A 421 6.58 -10.79 -7.01
N GLY A 422 6.99 -11.80 -6.28
CA GLY A 422 7.72 -11.66 -5.03
C GLY A 422 9.16 -12.10 -5.18
N ARG A 423 10.09 -11.40 -4.53
CA ARG A 423 11.51 -11.77 -4.49
C ARG A 423 12.05 -11.69 -3.08
N SER A 424 12.83 -12.70 -2.69
CA SER A 424 13.52 -12.79 -1.40
C SER A 424 14.98 -13.11 -1.64
N THR A 425 15.90 -12.31 -1.10
CA THR A 425 17.35 -12.55 -1.27
C THR A 425 17.99 -13.35 -0.13
N GLY A 426 17.34 -13.40 1.03
CA GLY A 426 17.78 -14.10 2.23
C GLY A 426 16.95 -15.35 2.52
N SER A 427 16.47 -15.45 3.76
CA SER A 427 15.71 -16.58 4.30
C SER A 427 14.18 -16.41 4.23
N GLY A 428 13.72 -15.25 3.77
CA GLY A 428 12.30 -14.88 3.73
C GLY A 428 11.47 -15.59 2.66
N SER A 429 10.17 -15.36 2.68
CA SER A 429 9.23 -15.85 1.68
C SER A 429 9.12 -14.85 0.54
N ALA A 430 9.36 -15.27 -0.70
CA ALA A 430 9.17 -14.39 -1.83
C ALA A 430 7.68 -14.04 -2.01
N VAL A 431 6.79 -15.02 -1.98
CA VAL A 431 5.33 -14.81 -1.89
C VAL A 431 4.74 -15.65 -0.75
N ASP A 432 3.81 -15.10 0.02
CA ASP A 432 2.98 -15.84 0.98
C ASP A 432 1.50 -15.73 0.64
N LEU A 433 0.82 -16.87 0.53
CA LEU A 433 -0.60 -16.99 0.23
C LEU A 433 -1.37 -17.45 1.47
N ALA A 434 -2.00 -16.50 2.14
CA ALA A 434 -2.91 -16.77 3.25
C ALA A 434 -4.40 -16.70 2.85
N GLY A 435 -4.73 -15.92 1.82
CA GLY A 435 -6.07 -15.78 1.23
C GLY A 435 -6.24 -16.44 -0.13
N ASN A 436 -7.44 -16.33 -0.72
CA ASN A 436 -7.77 -16.94 -2.01
C ASN A 436 -7.17 -16.17 -3.19
N VAL A 437 -6.84 -16.86 -4.29
CA VAL A 437 -6.34 -16.24 -5.53
C VAL A 437 -7.06 -16.79 -6.75
N ASN A 438 -7.67 -15.89 -7.53
CA ASN A 438 -8.33 -16.22 -8.78
C ASN A 438 -7.73 -15.43 -9.95
N GLY A 439 -7.36 -16.12 -11.03
CA GLY A 439 -6.81 -15.51 -12.24
C GLY A 439 -5.35 -15.06 -12.14
N GLY A 440 -4.78 -14.65 -13.28
CA GLY A 440 -3.45 -14.05 -13.39
C GLY A 440 -2.30 -15.02 -13.12
N SER A 441 -1.14 -14.47 -12.76
CA SER A 441 0.06 -15.24 -12.39
C SER A 441 0.65 -14.76 -11.06
N VAL A 442 1.09 -15.71 -10.25
CA VAL A 442 1.84 -15.49 -9.01
C VAL A 442 3.20 -16.15 -9.16
N SER A 443 4.28 -15.38 -9.02
CA SER A 443 5.65 -15.88 -9.12
C SER A 443 6.46 -15.45 -7.91
N GLY A 444 7.06 -16.40 -7.21
CA GLY A 444 7.99 -16.15 -6.12
C GLY A 444 9.39 -16.64 -6.44
N THR A 445 10.41 -15.81 -6.23
CA THR A 445 11.82 -16.18 -6.39
C THR A 445 12.62 -15.91 -5.14
N ALA A 446 13.14 -16.97 -4.51
CA ALA A 446 14.08 -16.89 -3.41
C ALA A 446 15.51 -17.22 -3.90
N SER A 447 16.46 -16.28 -3.84
CA SER A 447 17.85 -16.55 -4.24
C SER A 447 18.74 -17.06 -3.09
N GLY A 448 18.25 -17.01 -1.85
CA GLY A 448 18.89 -17.59 -0.67
C GLY A 448 18.28 -18.93 -0.26
N ASN A 449 18.28 -19.20 1.05
CA ASN A 449 17.64 -20.40 1.62
C ASN A 449 16.11 -20.24 1.81
N GLY A 450 15.55 -19.10 1.39
CA GLY A 450 14.13 -18.81 1.52
C GLY A 450 13.22 -19.65 0.61
N THR A 451 11.93 -19.39 0.71
CA THR A 451 10.89 -20.09 -0.04
C THR A 451 10.38 -19.23 -1.19
N GLY A 452 10.19 -19.82 -2.37
CA GLY A 452 9.58 -19.18 -3.52
C GLY A 452 8.14 -18.73 -3.22
N VAL A 453 7.22 -19.68 -3.03
CA VAL A 453 5.85 -19.39 -2.58
C VAL A 453 5.48 -20.24 -1.38
N VAL A 454 4.99 -19.61 -0.32
CA VAL A 454 4.40 -20.27 0.84
C VAL A 454 2.88 -20.22 0.72
N VAL A 455 2.20 -21.32 1.05
CA VAL A 455 0.76 -21.35 1.29
C VAL A 455 0.55 -21.56 2.78
N SER A 456 0.48 -20.46 3.53
CA SER A 456 0.40 -20.46 5.00
C SER A 456 -1.04 -20.57 5.51
N GLY A 457 -2.00 -20.00 4.78
CA GLY A 457 -3.42 -20.00 5.12
C GLY A 457 -4.23 -21.06 4.37
N ASN A 458 -5.55 -20.85 4.32
CA ASN A 458 -6.47 -21.71 3.56
C ASN A 458 -6.75 -21.06 2.20
N ALA A 459 -5.86 -21.28 1.23
CA ALA A 459 -5.95 -20.67 -0.09
C ALA A 459 -6.71 -21.57 -1.08
N SER A 460 -7.82 -21.08 -1.61
CA SER A 460 -8.45 -21.60 -2.83
C SER A 460 -7.84 -20.92 -4.05
N VAL A 461 -7.42 -21.70 -5.04
CA VAL A 461 -6.76 -21.21 -6.25
C VAL A 461 -7.51 -21.68 -7.50
N ALA A 462 -7.81 -20.74 -8.38
CA ALA A 462 -8.57 -20.97 -9.61
C ALA A 462 -7.99 -20.16 -10.78
N SER A 463 -7.87 -20.78 -11.95
CA SER A 463 -7.42 -20.15 -13.19
C SER A 463 -6.13 -19.32 -13.05
N VAL A 464 -5.23 -19.73 -12.15
CA VAL A 464 -4.01 -19.02 -11.79
C VAL A 464 -2.81 -19.92 -12.02
N THR A 465 -1.70 -19.34 -12.49
CA THR A 465 -0.38 -20.00 -12.46
C THR A 465 0.38 -19.54 -11.25
N ILE A 466 0.76 -20.47 -10.37
CA ILE A 466 1.58 -20.22 -9.18
C ILE A 466 2.93 -20.90 -9.37
N ALA A 467 4.00 -20.10 -9.45
CA ALA A 467 5.36 -20.57 -9.68
C ALA A 467 6.29 -20.13 -8.54
N GLY A 468 6.90 -21.07 -7.84
CA GLY A 468 7.88 -20.81 -6.81
C GLY A 468 9.27 -21.30 -7.22
N THR A 469 10.29 -20.45 -7.09
CA THR A 469 11.66 -20.76 -7.46
C THR A 469 12.60 -20.51 -6.30
N THR A 470 13.54 -21.43 -6.08
CA THR A 470 14.59 -21.36 -5.05
C THR A 470 15.87 -22.00 -5.55
N ASP A 471 16.99 -21.80 -4.87
CA ASP A 471 18.22 -22.58 -5.10
C ASP A 471 18.34 -23.74 -4.09
N THR A 472 18.39 -23.41 -2.80
CA THR A 472 18.63 -24.35 -1.69
C THR A 472 17.44 -24.49 -0.75
N GLY A 473 16.45 -23.59 -0.81
CA GLY A 473 15.26 -23.59 0.05
C GLY A 473 14.13 -24.46 -0.51
N LYS A 474 12.90 -23.94 -0.47
CA LYS A 474 11.70 -24.59 -1.04
C LYS A 474 11.15 -23.79 -2.22
N GLY A 475 10.79 -24.45 -3.32
CA GLY A 475 10.11 -23.78 -4.44
C GLY A 475 8.70 -23.38 -4.01
N ILE A 476 7.86 -24.36 -3.69
CA ILE A 476 6.56 -24.19 -3.02
C ILE A 476 6.59 -24.83 -1.63
N ASP A 477 6.01 -24.20 -0.62
CA ASP A 477 5.80 -24.78 0.72
C ASP A 477 4.34 -24.67 1.15
N VAL A 478 3.63 -25.81 1.24
CA VAL A 478 2.23 -25.86 1.68
C VAL A 478 2.18 -26.30 3.14
N THR A 479 2.02 -25.32 4.03
CA THR A 479 1.90 -25.53 5.49
C THR A 479 0.45 -25.38 5.97
N GLY A 480 -0.35 -24.57 5.28
CA GLY A 480 -1.79 -24.40 5.49
C GLY A 480 -2.64 -25.38 4.66
N ALA A 481 -3.60 -24.88 3.89
CA ALA A 481 -4.40 -25.67 2.96
C ALA A 481 -4.43 -25.05 1.57
N LEU A 482 -4.05 -25.85 0.57
CA LEU A 482 -4.17 -25.51 -0.84
C LEU A 482 -5.36 -26.26 -1.45
N THR A 483 -6.35 -25.53 -1.93
CA THR A 483 -7.48 -26.11 -2.68
C THR A 483 -7.44 -25.66 -4.12
N GLY A 484 -7.22 -26.58 -5.05
CA GLY A 484 -7.22 -26.31 -6.49
C GLY A 484 -8.53 -26.77 -7.13
N ASP A 485 -9.10 -25.95 -8.01
CA ASP A 485 -10.29 -26.31 -8.80
C ASP A 485 -9.99 -27.19 -10.03
N GLY A 486 -8.72 -27.53 -10.25
CA GLY A 486 -8.23 -28.29 -11.40
C GLY A 486 -7.78 -27.42 -12.58
N SER A 487 -8.11 -26.13 -12.60
CA SER A 487 -7.63 -25.16 -13.60
C SER A 487 -6.35 -24.44 -13.19
N ALA A 488 -6.07 -24.36 -11.89
CA ALA A 488 -4.82 -23.80 -11.39
C ALA A 488 -3.61 -24.69 -11.67
N VAL A 489 -2.48 -24.08 -12.02
CA VAL A 489 -1.18 -24.74 -12.18
C VAL A 489 -0.28 -24.28 -11.03
N VAL A 490 0.10 -25.21 -10.15
CA VAL A 490 0.97 -24.90 -9.00
C VAL A 490 2.27 -25.68 -9.14
N SER A 491 3.39 -24.97 -9.30
CA SER A 491 4.70 -25.56 -9.53
C SER A 491 5.80 -24.91 -8.72
N GLY A 492 6.65 -25.72 -8.12
CA GLY A 492 7.86 -25.29 -7.42
C GLY A 492 9.11 -25.86 -8.07
N THR A 493 10.18 -25.06 -8.10
CA THR A 493 11.45 -25.43 -8.70
C THR A 493 12.60 -25.06 -7.77
N ALA A 494 13.41 -26.05 -7.41
CA ALA A 494 14.71 -25.87 -6.79
C ALA A 494 15.81 -26.05 -7.84
N THR A 495 16.56 -24.99 -8.15
CA THR A 495 17.63 -25.05 -9.16
C THR A 495 18.89 -25.76 -8.69
N GLY A 496 19.05 -25.92 -7.37
CA GLY A 496 20.17 -26.59 -6.74
C GLY A 496 19.72 -27.76 -5.86
N ARG A 497 20.12 -27.71 -4.59
CA ARG A 497 19.91 -28.80 -3.61
C ARG A 497 18.61 -28.67 -2.80
N GLY A 498 17.78 -27.65 -3.08
CA GLY A 498 16.53 -27.42 -2.38
C GLY A 498 15.44 -28.44 -2.69
N THR A 499 14.25 -28.19 -2.16
CA THR A 499 13.04 -29.00 -2.42
C THR A 499 12.14 -28.28 -3.39
N GLY A 500 11.71 -28.95 -4.47
CA GLY A 500 10.81 -28.34 -5.46
C GLY A 500 9.47 -27.94 -4.84
N ALA A 501 8.75 -28.89 -4.25
CA ALA A 501 7.51 -28.64 -3.52
C ALA A 501 7.50 -29.39 -2.17
N ALA A 502 7.18 -28.70 -1.08
CA ALA A 502 7.03 -29.30 0.25
C ALA A 502 5.58 -29.20 0.72
N VAL A 503 5.10 -30.23 1.41
CA VAL A 503 3.73 -30.32 1.93
C VAL A 503 3.77 -30.89 3.34
N SER A 504 3.38 -30.09 4.33
CA SER A 504 3.04 -30.53 5.70
C SER A 504 1.59 -30.20 6.06
N GLY A 505 0.90 -29.45 5.21
CA GLY A 505 -0.52 -29.09 5.33
C GLY A 505 -1.44 -29.94 4.45
N ARG A 506 -2.52 -29.34 3.94
CA ARG A 506 -3.52 -30.01 3.10
C ARG A 506 -3.38 -29.62 1.64
N VAL A 507 -3.55 -30.59 0.75
CA VAL A 507 -3.75 -30.36 -0.69
C VAL A 507 -5.05 -31.07 -1.11
N ASN A 508 -5.99 -30.30 -1.66
CA ASN A 508 -7.33 -30.76 -2.04
C ASN A 508 -7.71 -30.33 -3.46
N GLY A 509 -8.03 -31.29 -4.33
CA GLY A 509 -8.17 -31.02 -5.78
C GLY A 509 -6.89 -30.48 -6.45
N GLY A 510 -6.89 -30.41 -7.77
CA GLY A 510 -5.78 -29.86 -8.56
C GLY A 510 -4.48 -30.68 -8.55
N SER A 511 -3.39 -30.05 -9.00
CA SER A 511 -2.06 -30.65 -9.10
C SER A 511 -1.00 -29.70 -8.55
N LEU A 512 -0.12 -30.24 -7.70
CA LEU A 512 1.09 -29.59 -7.19
C LEU A 512 2.31 -30.33 -7.75
N SER A 513 3.16 -29.63 -8.49
CA SER A 513 4.40 -30.19 -9.04
C SER A 513 5.62 -29.56 -8.39
N GLY A 514 6.61 -30.37 -8.03
CA GLY A 514 7.91 -29.94 -7.54
C GLY A 514 9.03 -30.48 -8.42
N THR A 515 9.97 -29.63 -8.82
CA THR A 515 11.17 -30.01 -9.57
C THR A 515 12.42 -29.63 -8.79
N SER A 516 13.45 -30.47 -8.86
CA SER A 516 14.74 -30.22 -8.23
C SER A 516 15.89 -30.69 -9.12
N ALA A 517 17.03 -30.01 -9.09
CA ALA A 517 18.25 -30.51 -9.71
C ALA A 517 18.88 -31.62 -8.86
N ASP A 518 19.28 -31.31 -7.63
CA ASP A 518 20.06 -32.22 -6.78
C ASP A 518 19.35 -32.64 -5.48
N GLY A 519 18.35 -31.87 -5.04
CA GLY A 519 17.53 -32.15 -3.86
C GLY A 519 16.29 -32.99 -4.16
N THR A 520 15.27 -32.85 -3.32
CA THR A 520 14.01 -33.60 -3.45
C THR A 520 13.06 -32.89 -4.41
N GLY A 521 12.48 -33.62 -5.38
CA GLY A 521 11.46 -33.04 -6.27
C GLY A 521 10.23 -32.58 -5.50
N ALA A 522 9.60 -33.48 -4.75
CA ALA A 522 8.53 -33.16 -3.80
C ALA A 522 8.72 -33.84 -2.43
N GLU A 523 8.46 -33.14 -1.34
CA GLU A 523 8.47 -33.66 0.02
C GLU A 523 7.06 -33.61 0.61
N VAL A 524 6.53 -34.75 1.04
CA VAL A 524 5.25 -34.87 1.73
C VAL A 524 5.55 -35.36 3.16
N SER A 525 5.42 -34.48 4.14
CA SER A 525 5.94 -34.69 5.49
C SER A 525 4.84 -34.74 6.56
N ASP A 526 5.24 -34.72 7.83
CA ASP A 526 4.34 -34.90 8.97
C ASP A 526 3.16 -33.91 8.96
N GLY A 527 1.95 -34.44 9.13
CA GLY A 527 0.70 -33.67 9.10
C GLY A 527 0.05 -33.56 7.73
N ALA A 528 0.75 -33.97 6.66
CA ALA A 528 0.24 -33.83 5.31
C ALA A 528 -1.05 -34.63 5.06
N LYS A 529 -2.02 -33.98 4.43
CA LYS A 529 -3.27 -34.61 3.96
C LYS A 529 -3.52 -34.31 2.48
N ILE A 530 -3.49 -35.34 1.66
CA ILE A 530 -3.74 -35.26 0.21
C ILE A 530 -5.10 -35.87 -0.11
N THR A 531 -5.99 -35.14 -0.77
CA THR A 531 -7.35 -35.63 -1.09
C THR A 531 -7.75 -35.22 -2.49
N GLY A 532 -7.96 -36.19 -3.39
CA GLY A 532 -8.37 -35.92 -4.78
C GLY A 532 -7.39 -35.07 -5.60
N SER A 533 -6.17 -34.85 -5.08
CA SER A 533 -5.10 -34.07 -5.72
C SER A 533 -3.97 -34.95 -6.21
N THR A 534 -3.13 -34.39 -7.08
CA THR A 534 -1.81 -34.96 -7.40
C THR A 534 -0.70 -34.12 -6.75
N VAL A 535 0.23 -34.77 -6.07
CA VAL A 535 1.53 -34.20 -5.68
C VAL A 535 2.60 -34.95 -6.47
N ALA A 536 3.26 -34.25 -7.40
CA ALA A 536 4.28 -34.83 -8.27
C ALA A 536 5.65 -34.20 -8.01
N GLY A 537 6.67 -35.00 -7.75
CA GLY A 537 8.04 -34.56 -7.59
C GLY A 537 8.95 -35.14 -8.67
N SER A 538 9.78 -34.30 -9.29
CA SER A 538 10.83 -34.73 -10.22
C SER A 538 12.19 -34.23 -9.75
N SER A 539 13.20 -35.08 -9.74
CA SER A 539 14.57 -34.69 -9.46
C SER A 539 15.53 -35.20 -10.53
N VAL A 540 16.58 -34.43 -10.86
CA VAL A 540 17.61 -34.93 -11.78
C VAL A 540 18.47 -35.95 -11.05
N ASN A 541 19.09 -35.54 -9.94
CA ASN A 541 20.05 -36.37 -9.21
C ASN A 541 19.55 -36.87 -7.84
N GLY A 542 18.60 -36.17 -7.22
CA GLY A 542 18.04 -36.51 -5.91
C GLY A 542 16.81 -37.42 -5.98
N THR A 543 16.07 -37.55 -4.88
CA THR A 543 14.83 -38.35 -4.86
C THR A 543 13.71 -37.58 -5.56
N GLY A 544 12.94 -38.25 -6.42
CA GLY A 544 11.78 -37.65 -7.08
C GLY A 544 10.75 -37.17 -6.06
N THR A 545 10.27 -38.06 -5.19
CA THR A 545 9.39 -37.70 -4.07
C THR A 545 9.78 -38.40 -2.78
N THR A 546 9.73 -37.69 -1.66
CA THR A 546 9.94 -38.25 -0.31
C THR A 546 8.64 -38.14 0.48
N VAL A 547 8.22 -39.21 1.13
CA VAL A 547 7.10 -39.28 2.05
C VAL A 547 7.63 -39.62 3.45
N SER A 548 7.53 -38.68 4.38
CA SER A 548 8.07 -38.76 5.74
C SER A 548 7.01 -38.36 6.78
N GLY A 549 7.21 -38.71 8.05
CA GLY A 549 6.24 -38.39 9.10
C GLY A 549 4.88 -39.09 8.93
N ASN A 550 3.82 -38.57 9.55
CA ASN A 550 2.47 -39.11 9.44
C ASN A 550 1.71 -38.45 8.29
N VAL A 551 1.44 -39.23 7.23
CA VAL A 551 0.80 -38.77 6.00
C VAL A 551 -0.50 -39.52 5.73
N SER A 552 -1.55 -38.77 5.40
CA SER A 552 -2.82 -39.30 4.91
C SER A 552 -2.95 -38.99 3.41
N ASN A 553 -2.98 -40.04 2.60
CA ASN A 553 -3.09 -39.94 1.15
C ASN A 553 -4.37 -40.63 0.66
N ASP A 554 -5.32 -39.82 0.20
CA ASP A 554 -6.50 -40.22 -0.58
C ASP A 554 -6.46 -39.56 -1.99
N GLY A 555 -5.25 -39.24 -2.47
CA GLY A 555 -5.00 -38.70 -3.80
C GLY A 555 -3.92 -39.50 -4.53
N VAL A 556 -3.04 -38.79 -5.25
CA VAL A 556 -1.94 -39.37 -6.01
C VAL A 556 -0.64 -38.69 -5.60
N ILE A 557 0.36 -39.49 -5.23
CA ILE A 557 1.74 -39.04 -5.01
C ILE A 557 2.61 -39.68 -6.09
N ARG A 558 3.37 -38.87 -6.85
CA ARG A 558 4.25 -39.37 -7.93
C ARG A 558 5.65 -38.84 -7.77
N GLY A 559 6.65 -39.71 -7.80
CA GLY A 559 8.05 -39.30 -7.85
C GLY A 559 8.76 -39.80 -9.10
N SER A 560 9.59 -38.96 -9.70
CA SER A 560 10.48 -39.32 -10.82
C SER A 560 11.89 -38.87 -10.54
N SER A 561 12.87 -39.71 -10.79
CA SER A 561 14.28 -39.33 -10.67
C SER A 561 15.13 -39.83 -11.83
N GLY A 562 16.15 -39.04 -12.19
CA GLY A 562 17.17 -39.41 -13.15
C GLY A 562 18.16 -40.44 -12.58
N SER A 563 18.80 -40.13 -11.45
CA SER A 563 19.79 -41.02 -10.80
C SER A 563 19.46 -41.47 -9.38
N GLY A 564 18.50 -40.83 -8.72
CA GLY A 564 18.03 -41.18 -7.38
C GLY A 564 16.80 -42.09 -7.41
N ASN A 565 16.23 -42.35 -6.22
CA ASN A 565 14.99 -43.12 -6.14
C ASN A 565 13.83 -42.32 -6.70
N GLY A 566 12.90 -42.99 -7.39
CA GLY A 566 11.68 -42.35 -7.87
C GLY A 566 10.86 -41.80 -6.71
N THR A 567 10.44 -42.67 -5.79
CA THR A 567 9.78 -42.29 -4.53
C THR A 567 10.39 -43.01 -3.32
N SER A 568 10.51 -42.32 -2.18
CA SER A 568 10.95 -42.92 -0.91
C SER A 568 9.89 -42.69 0.16
N VAL A 569 9.45 -43.74 0.84
CA VAL A 569 8.44 -43.72 1.91
C VAL A 569 9.10 -44.22 3.21
N SER A 570 9.51 -43.28 4.06
CA SER A 570 10.18 -43.57 5.34
C SER A 570 9.28 -43.31 6.56
N GLY A 571 8.16 -42.60 6.38
CA GLY A 571 7.19 -42.29 7.43
C GLY A 571 6.05 -43.30 7.59
N ASN A 572 4.99 -42.86 8.27
CA ASN A 572 3.71 -43.54 8.37
C ASN A 572 2.77 -43.03 7.26
N LEU A 573 2.61 -43.80 6.19
CA LEU A 573 1.67 -43.54 5.12
C LEU A 573 0.36 -44.31 5.36
N SER A 574 -0.76 -43.61 5.25
CA SER A 574 -2.11 -44.20 5.39
C SER A 574 -3.08 -43.63 4.37
N GLY A 575 -4.19 -44.32 4.12
CA GLY A 575 -5.26 -43.87 3.23
C GLY A 575 -5.46 -44.79 2.04
N THR A 576 -6.25 -44.36 1.08
CA THR A 576 -6.67 -45.17 -0.09
C THR A 576 -6.01 -44.74 -1.40
N GLY A 577 -5.21 -43.68 -1.36
CA GLY A 577 -4.57 -43.09 -2.52
C GLY A 577 -3.46 -43.95 -3.14
N SER A 578 -2.98 -43.49 -4.29
CA SER A 578 -1.89 -44.11 -5.03
C SER A 578 -0.57 -43.40 -4.74
N VAL A 579 0.51 -44.17 -4.68
CA VAL A 579 1.89 -43.66 -4.69
C VAL A 579 2.65 -44.35 -5.81
N SER A 580 3.37 -43.62 -6.64
CA SER A 580 4.16 -44.19 -7.73
C SER A 580 5.53 -43.57 -7.84
N GLY A 581 6.56 -44.36 -8.12
CA GLY A 581 7.92 -43.87 -8.33
C GLY A 581 8.56 -44.36 -9.63
N GLN A 582 9.33 -43.51 -10.31
CA GLN A 582 10.08 -43.85 -11.52
C GLN A 582 11.56 -43.51 -11.35
N ALA A 583 12.44 -44.48 -11.57
CA ALA A 583 13.89 -44.29 -11.59
C ALA A 583 14.44 -44.62 -12.99
N HIS A 584 15.14 -43.69 -13.63
CA HIS A 584 15.67 -43.85 -14.99
C HIS A 584 17.06 -44.53 -15.06
N GLY A 585 17.56 -45.03 -13.92
CA GLY A 585 18.86 -45.71 -13.82
C GLY A 585 18.81 -46.91 -12.87
N ASN A 586 19.89 -47.14 -12.13
CA ASN A 586 20.03 -48.30 -11.22
C ASN A 586 19.30 -48.14 -9.87
N ALA A 587 18.68 -46.98 -9.62
CA ALA A 587 18.00 -46.70 -8.36
C ALA A 587 16.62 -47.39 -8.30
N SER A 588 16.01 -47.40 -7.11
CA SER A 588 14.72 -48.04 -6.93
C SER A 588 13.58 -47.12 -7.39
N GLY A 589 12.60 -47.68 -8.10
CA GLY A 589 11.40 -46.94 -8.51
C GLY A 589 10.67 -46.40 -7.28
N ILE A 590 10.33 -47.27 -6.34
CA ILE A 590 9.86 -46.90 -5.00
C ILE A 590 10.62 -47.65 -3.90
N VAL A 591 10.95 -46.96 -2.81
CA VAL A 591 11.51 -47.55 -1.58
C VAL A 591 10.57 -47.31 -0.41
N VAL A 592 10.27 -48.36 0.35
CA VAL A 592 9.46 -48.31 1.57
C VAL A 592 10.30 -48.79 2.74
N SER A 593 10.69 -47.87 3.62
CA SER A 593 11.42 -48.15 4.86
C SER A 593 10.63 -47.82 6.13
N GLY A 594 9.42 -47.28 5.95
CA GLY A 594 8.50 -46.92 7.04
C GLY A 594 7.30 -47.85 7.18
N ARG A 595 6.16 -47.26 7.56
CA ARG A 595 4.88 -47.96 7.70
C ARG A 595 3.91 -47.53 6.60
N VAL A 596 3.26 -48.49 5.96
CA VAL A 596 2.20 -48.28 4.98
C VAL A 596 0.95 -49.00 5.46
N ASN A 597 -0.19 -48.30 5.47
CA ASN A 597 -1.49 -48.89 5.79
C ASN A 597 -2.57 -48.41 4.80
N GLY A 598 -2.82 -49.21 3.78
CA GLY A 598 -3.75 -48.86 2.69
C GLY A 598 -3.07 -48.34 1.43
N GLY A 599 -3.84 -48.31 0.34
CA GLY A 599 -3.43 -47.72 -0.94
C GLY A 599 -2.67 -48.67 -1.87
N SER A 600 -2.26 -48.12 -3.00
CA SER A 600 -1.47 -48.81 -4.03
C SER A 600 -0.14 -48.09 -4.22
N LEU A 601 0.96 -48.82 -4.03
CA LEU A 601 2.32 -48.35 -4.22
C LEU A 601 2.89 -49.05 -5.45
N SER A 602 3.36 -48.27 -6.41
CA SER A 602 3.96 -48.77 -7.64
C SER A 602 5.34 -48.18 -7.87
N GLY A 603 6.26 -48.93 -8.44
CA GLY A 603 7.56 -48.40 -8.81
C GLY A 603 8.09 -49.00 -10.10
N THR A 604 8.69 -48.17 -10.94
CA THR A 604 9.34 -48.59 -12.18
C THR A 604 10.81 -48.21 -12.12
N SER A 605 11.69 -49.13 -12.48
CA SER A 605 13.12 -48.87 -12.62
C SER A 605 13.63 -49.41 -13.95
N ALA A 606 14.62 -48.77 -14.56
CA ALA A 606 15.27 -49.31 -15.75
C ALA A 606 16.12 -50.54 -15.37
N ASP A 607 17.11 -50.34 -14.50
CA ASP A 607 18.10 -51.39 -14.18
C ASP A 607 18.13 -51.76 -12.68
N GLY A 608 17.38 -51.04 -11.84
CA GLY A 608 17.31 -51.22 -10.39
C GLY A 608 16.12 -52.06 -9.94
N ILE A 609 15.65 -51.78 -8.72
CA ILE A 609 14.48 -52.45 -8.15
C ILE A 609 13.23 -51.64 -8.49
N GLY A 610 12.20 -52.25 -9.07
CA GLY A 610 10.92 -51.58 -9.31
C GLY A 610 10.31 -51.06 -8.01
N ALA A 611 10.03 -51.96 -7.07
CA ALA A 611 9.59 -51.65 -5.71
C ALA A 611 10.41 -52.38 -4.64
N GLU A 612 10.93 -51.62 -3.69
CA GLU A 612 11.75 -52.13 -2.59
C GLU A 612 11.05 -51.89 -1.26
N VAL A 613 10.77 -52.96 -0.51
CA VAL A 613 10.35 -52.85 0.89
C VAL A 613 11.52 -53.25 1.77
N SER A 614 12.10 -52.29 2.50
CA SER A 614 13.30 -52.49 3.31
C SER A 614 13.02 -53.33 4.56
N ASP A 615 14.09 -53.87 5.15
CA ASP A 615 14.02 -54.70 6.35
C ASP A 615 13.26 -54.02 7.50
N ASN A 616 12.51 -54.82 8.26
CA ASN A 616 11.73 -54.40 9.44
C ASN A 616 10.66 -53.32 9.18
N SER A 617 10.33 -53.05 7.91
CA SER A 617 9.21 -52.17 7.55
C SER A 617 7.86 -52.78 7.92
N SER A 618 6.79 -51.99 7.84
CA SER A 618 5.42 -52.46 8.08
C SER A 618 4.51 -52.12 6.91
N VAL A 619 3.84 -53.11 6.33
CA VAL A 619 2.95 -52.92 5.17
C VAL A 619 1.63 -53.65 5.42
N LEU A 620 0.52 -52.92 5.54
CA LEU A 620 -0.80 -53.46 5.86
C LEU A 620 -1.81 -53.01 4.82
N ASN A 621 -2.73 -53.89 4.41
CA ASN A 621 -3.86 -53.55 3.55
C ASN A 621 -3.48 -52.84 2.24
N ALA A 622 -2.32 -53.16 1.67
CA ALA A 622 -1.74 -52.41 0.56
C ALA A 622 -1.38 -53.32 -0.62
N ILE A 623 -1.30 -52.71 -1.79
CA ILE A 623 -0.74 -53.33 -3.00
C ILE A 623 0.64 -52.73 -3.24
N ILE A 624 1.67 -53.56 -3.31
CA ILE A 624 3.02 -53.17 -3.71
C ILE A 624 3.31 -53.79 -5.06
N SER A 625 3.57 -52.97 -6.08
CA SER A 625 3.87 -53.42 -7.44
C SER A 625 5.17 -52.82 -7.93
N GLY A 626 6.06 -53.63 -8.50
CA GLY A 626 7.35 -53.18 -8.98
C GLY A 626 7.65 -53.74 -10.36
N ASP A 627 8.03 -52.86 -11.28
CA ASP A 627 8.44 -53.21 -12.63
C ASP A 627 9.92 -52.82 -12.84
N SER A 628 10.71 -53.73 -13.39
CA SER A 628 12.11 -53.47 -13.76
C SER A 628 12.41 -53.99 -15.16
N ASP A 629 13.29 -53.32 -15.93
CA ASP A 629 13.72 -53.88 -17.21
C ASP A 629 14.76 -54.98 -16.97
N THR A 630 15.89 -54.67 -16.32
CA THR A 630 17.00 -55.63 -16.14
C THR A 630 17.31 -56.03 -14.70
N GLY A 631 16.53 -55.54 -13.71
CA GLY A 631 16.73 -55.79 -12.29
C GLY A 631 15.63 -56.62 -11.63
N THR A 632 15.31 -56.28 -10.38
CA THR A 632 14.25 -56.96 -9.61
C THR A 632 12.95 -56.17 -9.72
N GLY A 633 11.84 -56.82 -10.08
CA GLY A 633 10.52 -56.17 -10.07
C GLY A 633 10.19 -55.67 -8.67
N THR A 634 9.98 -56.58 -7.72
CA THR A 634 9.76 -56.23 -6.30
C THR A 634 10.70 -56.99 -5.37
N ARG A 635 11.42 -56.27 -4.50
CA ARG A 635 12.24 -56.84 -3.42
C ARG A 635 11.53 -56.66 -2.08
N TRP A 636 11.42 -57.73 -1.31
CA TRP A 636 10.78 -57.77 -0.01
C TRP A 636 11.78 -58.14 1.09
N GLY A 637 12.08 -57.17 1.94
CA GLY A 637 13.11 -57.27 2.98
C GLY A 637 12.77 -58.25 4.11
N ASN A 638 13.79 -58.53 4.92
CA ASN A 638 13.68 -59.40 6.09
C ASN A 638 12.91 -58.71 7.21
N GLY A 639 12.10 -59.47 7.97
CA GLY A 639 11.40 -58.97 9.14
C GLY A 639 10.25 -58.00 8.85
N VAL A 640 9.83 -57.87 7.59
CA VAL A 640 8.72 -56.98 7.21
C VAL A 640 7.41 -57.49 7.81
N THR A 641 6.81 -56.67 8.67
CA THR A 641 5.51 -56.97 9.29
C THR A 641 4.39 -56.64 8.31
N HIS A 642 3.61 -57.64 7.89
CA HIS A 642 2.54 -57.43 6.93
C HIS A 642 1.30 -58.28 7.16
N ASN A 643 0.17 -57.83 6.62
CA ASN A 643 -1.12 -58.51 6.63
C ASN A 643 -2.01 -57.92 5.52
N ASN A 644 -2.69 -58.78 4.77
CA ASN A 644 -3.58 -58.40 3.68
C ASN A 644 -2.84 -57.56 2.62
N VAL A 645 -1.78 -58.13 2.05
CA VAL A 645 -0.90 -57.45 1.09
C VAL A 645 -0.86 -58.20 -0.24
N THR A 646 -0.85 -57.46 -1.34
CA THR A 646 -0.52 -58.01 -2.67
C THR A 646 0.87 -57.51 -3.09
N ILE A 647 1.76 -58.43 -3.43
CA ILE A 647 3.13 -58.19 -3.87
C ILE A 647 3.22 -58.61 -5.33
N ASN A 648 3.27 -57.65 -6.24
CA ASN A 648 3.46 -57.89 -7.67
C ASN A 648 4.86 -57.47 -8.07
N GLY A 649 5.55 -58.29 -8.85
CA GLY A 649 6.87 -57.95 -9.35
C GLY A 649 7.03 -58.45 -10.78
N ASN A 650 7.31 -57.53 -11.70
CA ASN A 650 7.58 -57.85 -13.10
C ASN A 650 9.02 -57.44 -13.42
N SER A 651 9.76 -58.33 -14.11
CA SER A 651 11.08 -57.99 -14.63
C SER A 651 11.23 -58.50 -16.06
N THR A 652 11.75 -57.69 -16.99
CA THR A 652 12.01 -58.20 -18.36
C THR A 652 13.10 -59.26 -18.32
N SER A 653 14.23 -58.97 -17.65
CA SER A 653 15.26 -59.94 -17.32
C SER A 653 15.74 -59.76 -15.88
N GLY A 654 15.72 -60.81 -15.04
CA GLY A 654 16.07 -60.71 -13.62
C GLY A 654 15.11 -61.47 -12.70
N SER A 655 14.79 -60.91 -11.54
CA SER A 655 13.80 -61.50 -10.62
C SER A 655 12.48 -60.74 -10.68
N GLY A 656 11.35 -61.42 -10.86
CA GLY A 656 10.02 -60.79 -10.75
C GLY A 656 9.79 -60.29 -9.33
N VAL A 657 9.70 -61.21 -8.37
CA VAL A 657 9.69 -60.93 -6.92
C VAL A 657 10.91 -61.59 -6.27
N ASP A 658 11.59 -60.89 -5.37
CA ASP A 658 12.66 -61.42 -4.53
C ASP A 658 12.28 -61.28 -3.04
N LEU A 659 12.19 -62.41 -2.34
CA LEU A 659 11.91 -62.49 -0.91
C LEU A 659 13.20 -62.78 -0.14
N ASP A 660 13.61 -61.87 0.74
CA ASP A 660 14.81 -62.00 1.55
C ASP A 660 14.67 -63.10 2.64
N ALA A 661 15.81 -63.47 3.23
CA ALA A 661 15.93 -64.57 4.19
C ALA A 661 14.96 -64.49 5.38
N ASN A 662 14.25 -65.60 5.63
CA ASN A 662 13.33 -65.80 6.76
C ASN A 662 12.03 -64.99 6.67
N THR A 663 11.47 -64.89 5.47
CA THR A 663 10.17 -64.25 5.23
C THR A 663 9.00 -65.11 5.74
N THR A 664 8.11 -64.52 6.54
CA THR A 664 6.84 -65.15 6.95
C THR A 664 5.69 -64.44 6.25
N LEU A 665 5.04 -65.10 5.30
CA LEU A 665 3.90 -64.55 4.57
C LEU A 665 2.61 -64.79 5.34
N THR A 666 1.86 -63.72 5.64
CA THR A 666 0.54 -63.79 6.30
C THR A 666 -0.50 -63.05 5.47
N ASN A 667 -1.52 -63.76 4.97
CA ASN A 667 -2.57 -63.19 4.12
C ASN A 667 -1.98 -62.36 2.96
N ALA A 668 -1.00 -62.94 2.26
CA ALA A 668 -0.26 -62.28 1.20
C ALA A 668 -0.47 -62.98 -0.14
N THR A 669 -0.66 -62.20 -1.21
CA THR A 669 -0.62 -62.69 -2.59
C THR A 669 0.70 -62.28 -3.22
N VAL A 670 1.46 -63.23 -3.78
CA VAL A 670 2.75 -62.96 -4.44
C VAL A 670 2.69 -63.35 -5.90
N ASN A 671 2.86 -62.37 -6.79
CA ASN A 671 2.82 -62.56 -8.25
C ASN A 671 4.14 -62.09 -8.85
N GLY A 672 5.01 -63.03 -9.22
CA GLY A 672 6.29 -62.74 -9.85
C GLY A 672 6.31 -63.18 -11.31
N ASN A 673 6.48 -62.22 -12.22
CA ASN A 673 6.54 -62.48 -13.66
C ASN A 673 7.89 -62.03 -14.21
N THR A 674 8.45 -62.82 -15.11
CA THR A 674 9.61 -62.40 -15.89
C THR A 674 9.64 -63.08 -17.24
N ALA A 675 10.16 -62.39 -18.25
CA ALA A 675 10.34 -62.99 -19.58
C ALA A 675 11.59 -63.88 -19.60
N ASP A 676 12.71 -63.39 -19.05
CA ASP A 676 14.00 -64.10 -19.00
C ASP A 676 14.63 -63.99 -17.59
N GLY A 677 14.23 -64.87 -16.65
CA GLY A 677 14.74 -64.83 -15.29
C GLY A 677 13.99 -65.73 -14.27
N THR A 678 14.00 -65.33 -13.00
CA THR A 678 13.27 -66.02 -11.92
C THR A 678 11.97 -65.29 -11.58
N GLY A 679 10.81 -65.94 -11.73
CA GLY A 679 9.53 -65.33 -11.39
C GLY A 679 9.45 -64.89 -9.93
N VAL A 680 9.60 -65.84 -8.99
CA VAL A 680 9.69 -65.58 -7.55
C VAL A 680 10.95 -66.23 -7.00
N ALA A 681 11.91 -65.42 -6.56
CA ALA A 681 13.10 -65.83 -5.85
C ALA A 681 12.85 -65.79 -4.34
N VAL A 682 13.33 -66.82 -3.64
CA VAL A 682 13.24 -66.93 -2.17
C VAL A 682 14.62 -67.30 -1.66
N THR A 683 15.25 -66.38 -0.95
CA THR A 683 16.49 -66.66 -0.25
C THR A 683 16.12 -67.13 1.17
N GLY A 684 16.66 -68.24 1.66
CA GLY A 684 16.40 -68.73 3.03
C GLY A 684 15.04 -69.43 3.26
N ASN A 685 14.56 -69.42 4.52
CA ASN A 685 13.30 -70.10 4.88
C ASN A 685 12.10 -69.24 4.55
N LEU A 686 11.07 -69.85 3.96
CA LEU A 686 9.75 -69.26 3.76
C LEU A 686 8.75 -69.94 4.69
N VAL A 687 8.05 -69.16 5.50
CA VAL A 687 6.93 -69.64 6.33
C VAL A 687 5.65 -69.07 5.78
N ASN A 688 4.71 -69.93 5.40
CA ASN A 688 3.34 -69.50 5.10
C ASN A 688 2.48 -69.63 6.37
N ALA A 689 1.96 -68.50 6.86
CA ALA A 689 1.17 -68.41 8.08
C ALA A 689 -0.31 -68.02 7.83
N GLY A 690 -0.76 -68.00 6.57
CA GLY A 690 -2.14 -67.68 6.21
C GLY A 690 -2.33 -67.56 4.71
#